data_AF-A0A1L9B1R3-F1
#
_entry.id   AF-A0A1L9B1R3-F1
#
_cell.length_a   1.000
_cell.length_b   1.000
_cell.length_c   1.000
_cell.angle_alpha   90.00
_cell.angle_beta   90.00
_cell.angle_gamma   90.00
#
_symmetry.space_group_name_H-M   'P 1'
#
loop_
_entity.id
_entity.type
_entity.pdbx_description
1 polymer ?
#
loop_
_entity_poly.entity_id
_entity_poly.type
_entity_poly.pdbx_seq_one_letter_code
_entity_poly.pdbx_strand_id
1 'polypeptide(L)'
;MAQPKNTAELYAAQHRGDADHYATYFAGMDASMQQKVALTTAHFPTRGRVADMGSGSGRGTYDLACLYNGLELVGVDINPVSVDMARTAYQRPNLRFVAGDIADPVFPPESLDGVLDSSVLHHVTSFNDFSLARLETCLDNQVRALRTGGVIIIRDFVIPEGPAEVWLDLPTTDGAADGDVPGLSTAALFERFARDFRCSVNRSGPVPYMRLASPHAGHVRYQLALRAANEFILRKDYRVDWDVELLEEYTYFSQADFEAAFRARGLRILSSMPIRNPWILANRYEGRFHLSGVDGRPLPFPPTNYLIVGEKVPPGAGVELREEHSEPLTTPRFLSLSTWRHEVSRQVFELVERPGRTLDVLPWFRLDGQVFVLAKKGFPRPIVNACADHPNLGGAALSGYVTEPLAAITLGGEAAPQAIARILHERAGLGEGHVLHVSEPVRYFTSPGGVNERVSAYLVEVLPSDVRPALDYGPFTSAGSVRELDARQVLRACHVGGMVDARLEINIHRLLRQLGASPGPWIGASLALTEQPHGPREAPDALTPERRAVFSAHDDGATGYLSPRTGTFTERDAKGRVLASVPREYLVPGGASRNTAVALPVVRTREGFRVGLEHRELPAVQHFTGGAGLAVVPAWRLPRTLSHLSLVPTFAAERLREEFSVTVRRAWELGGPYHTTPGVTPELAWPFAVEVEADAACDSRLRWLPLETLISRLDDVMDAHLLVVAWRLAHALGVLG
;
A
#
# COMPACT_ATOMS: atom_id res chain seq x y z
N MET A 1 36.83 31.76 -9.25
CA MET A 1 36.23 30.61 -9.94
C MET A 1 37.03 29.38 -9.56
N ALA A 2 36.53 28.56 -8.63
CA ALA A 2 37.14 27.26 -8.34
C ALA A 2 36.80 26.31 -9.49
N GLN A 3 37.76 25.52 -9.97
CA GLN A 3 37.52 24.47 -10.95
C GLN A 3 36.48 23.48 -10.39
N PRO A 4 35.54 22.97 -11.21
CA PRO A 4 34.68 21.89 -10.78
C PRO A 4 35.56 20.67 -10.45
N LYS A 5 35.50 20.19 -9.21
CA LYS A 5 36.10 18.90 -8.84
C LYS A 5 35.56 17.83 -9.79
N ASN A 6 36.42 16.92 -10.25
CA ASN A 6 36.00 15.84 -11.13
C ASN A 6 34.93 14.99 -10.41
N THR A 7 33.82 14.66 -11.08
CA THR A 7 32.72 13.87 -10.49
C THR A 7 33.22 12.53 -9.90
N ALA A 8 34.25 11.93 -10.51
CA ALA A 8 34.89 10.72 -9.98
C ALA A 8 35.61 10.93 -8.62
N GLU A 9 36.11 12.14 -8.34
CA GLU A 9 36.78 12.48 -7.07
C GLU A 9 35.77 12.75 -5.94
N LEU A 10 34.59 13.28 -6.27
CA LEU A 10 33.52 13.56 -5.29
C LEU A 10 32.94 12.27 -4.69
N TYR A 11 32.83 11.21 -5.50
CA TYR A 11 32.29 9.91 -5.09
C TYR A 11 33.37 8.87 -4.76
N ALA A 12 34.65 9.24 -4.78
CA ALA A 12 35.76 8.32 -4.51
C ALA A 12 35.64 7.64 -3.12
N ALA A 13 34.99 8.30 -2.15
CA ALA A 13 34.75 7.74 -0.82
C ALA A 13 33.74 6.59 -0.79
N GLN A 14 32.94 6.39 -1.85
CA GLN A 14 32.08 5.22 -2.02
C GLN A 14 32.84 3.95 -2.45
N HIS A 15 34.11 4.09 -2.82
CA HIS A 15 34.87 3.01 -3.41
C HIS A 15 35.17 1.94 -2.35
N ARG A 16 34.53 0.76 -2.46
CA ARG A 16 34.62 -0.32 -1.47
C ARG A 16 35.81 -1.28 -1.68
N GLY A 17 36.74 -0.95 -2.57
CA GLY A 17 37.95 -1.74 -2.81
C GLY A 17 37.99 -2.36 -4.22
N ASP A 18 38.61 -3.52 -4.35
CA ASP A 18 38.72 -4.24 -5.63
C ASP A 18 37.42 -4.98 -6.01
N ALA A 19 37.43 -5.66 -7.16
CA ALA A 19 36.27 -6.38 -7.70
C ALA A 19 35.72 -7.46 -6.74
N ASP A 20 36.56 -8.06 -5.90
CA ASP A 20 36.16 -9.10 -4.94
C ASP A 20 35.42 -8.50 -3.73
N HIS A 21 35.80 -7.29 -3.30
CA HIS A 21 35.07 -6.54 -2.27
C HIS A 21 33.67 -6.11 -2.76
N TYR A 22 33.58 -5.66 -4.01
CA TYR A 22 32.28 -5.36 -4.63
C TYR A 22 31.39 -6.60 -4.77
N ALA A 23 31.95 -7.76 -5.15
CA ALA A 23 31.19 -9.01 -5.25
C ALA A 23 30.59 -9.43 -3.89
N THR A 24 31.33 -9.27 -2.80
CA THR A 24 30.88 -9.61 -1.44
C THR A 24 29.78 -8.66 -0.96
N TYR A 25 29.93 -7.35 -1.19
CA TYR A 25 28.92 -6.34 -0.88
C TYR A 25 27.59 -6.60 -1.63
N PHE A 26 27.67 -6.88 -2.92
CA PHE A 26 26.48 -7.13 -3.75
C PHE A 26 25.76 -8.44 -3.40
N ALA A 27 26.48 -9.49 -3.00
CA ALA A 27 25.87 -10.75 -2.56
C ALA A 27 24.96 -10.58 -1.33
N GLY A 28 25.34 -9.70 -0.38
CA GLY A 28 24.51 -9.35 0.78
C GLY A 28 23.27 -8.55 0.41
N MET A 29 23.36 -7.69 -0.62
CA MET A 29 22.24 -6.87 -1.10
C MET A 29 21.22 -7.71 -1.90
N ASP A 30 21.68 -8.67 -2.69
CA ASP A 30 20.87 -9.50 -3.59
C ASP A 30 19.88 -10.41 -2.84
N ALA A 31 20.20 -10.83 -1.61
CA ALA A 31 19.30 -11.64 -0.76
C ALA A 31 17.98 -10.90 -0.39
N SER A 32 17.97 -9.56 -0.45
CA SER A 32 16.78 -8.73 -0.18
C SER A 32 16.08 -8.22 -1.46
N MET A 33 16.64 -8.52 -2.63
CA MET A 33 16.27 -7.87 -3.90
C MET A 33 14.86 -8.23 -4.36
N GLN A 34 14.38 -9.45 -4.11
CA GLN A 34 13.05 -9.89 -4.53
C GLN A 34 11.92 -9.05 -3.93
N GLN A 35 12.04 -8.65 -2.66
CA GLN A 35 11.06 -7.74 -2.03
C GLN A 35 11.17 -6.31 -2.59
N LYS A 36 12.38 -5.82 -2.88
CA LYS A 36 12.60 -4.49 -3.48
C LYS A 36 11.98 -4.41 -4.88
N VAL A 37 12.21 -5.43 -5.71
CA VAL A 37 11.64 -5.56 -7.04
C VAL A 37 10.12 -5.70 -6.96
N ALA A 38 9.58 -6.51 -6.06
CA ALA A 38 8.15 -6.71 -5.94
C ALA A 38 7.36 -5.43 -5.58
N LEU A 39 7.85 -4.63 -4.63
CA LEU A 39 7.23 -3.37 -4.20
C LEU A 39 7.22 -2.31 -5.30
N THR A 40 8.25 -2.30 -6.14
CA THR A 40 8.48 -1.25 -7.15
C THR A 40 7.86 -1.64 -8.51
N THR A 41 7.94 -2.91 -8.90
CA THR A 41 7.36 -3.44 -10.15
C THR A 41 5.85 -3.31 -10.25
N ALA A 42 5.14 -3.27 -9.12
CA ALA A 42 3.70 -3.03 -9.07
C ALA A 42 3.25 -1.77 -9.85
N HIS A 43 4.13 -0.79 -10.04
CA HIS A 43 3.77 0.53 -10.56
C HIS A 43 4.30 0.83 -11.97
N PHE A 44 5.17 -0.01 -12.52
CA PHE A 44 5.71 0.22 -13.88
C PHE A 44 4.65 -0.02 -14.95
N PRO A 45 4.78 0.58 -16.14
CA PRO A 45 4.02 0.15 -17.30
C PRO A 45 4.45 -1.27 -17.72
N THR A 46 3.64 -1.89 -18.57
CA THR A 46 3.91 -3.23 -19.13
C THR A 46 4.85 -3.17 -20.33
N ARG A 47 4.95 -2.00 -20.96
CA ARG A 47 5.75 -1.69 -22.14
C ARG A 47 6.38 -0.31 -22.03
N GLY A 48 7.45 -0.09 -22.79
CA GLY A 48 8.18 1.17 -22.80
C GLY A 48 9.59 1.05 -22.25
N ARG A 49 10.13 2.15 -21.74
CA ARG A 49 11.53 2.25 -21.29
C ARG A 49 11.62 2.66 -19.84
N VAL A 50 12.33 1.88 -19.04
CA VAL A 50 12.52 2.11 -17.61
C VAL A 50 14.00 2.21 -17.28
N ALA A 51 14.36 3.23 -16.50
CA ALA A 51 15.71 3.43 -15.99
C ALA A 51 15.80 3.06 -14.51
N ASP A 52 16.80 2.25 -14.17
CA ASP A 52 17.20 1.90 -12.80
C ASP A 52 18.42 2.73 -12.43
N MET A 53 18.20 3.78 -11.63
CA MET A 53 19.18 4.78 -11.26
C MET A 53 19.96 4.29 -10.03
N GLY A 54 21.28 4.12 -10.17
CA GLY A 54 22.11 3.48 -9.14
C GLY A 54 22.03 1.96 -9.17
N SER A 55 22.18 1.36 -10.36
CA SER A 55 21.95 -0.07 -10.58
C SER A 55 22.95 -1.01 -9.87
N GLY A 56 24.07 -0.51 -9.35
CA GLY A 56 25.05 -1.27 -8.59
C GLY A 56 25.61 -2.44 -9.40
N SER A 57 25.38 -3.67 -8.91
CA SER A 57 25.79 -4.91 -9.62
C SER A 57 25.05 -5.14 -10.93
N GLY A 58 23.93 -4.45 -11.16
CA GLY A 58 23.02 -4.68 -12.28
C GLY A 58 22.07 -5.86 -12.11
N ARG A 59 22.13 -6.61 -10.99
CA ARG A 59 21.27 -7.78 -10.76
C ARG A 59 19.79 -7.41 -10.71
N GLY A 60 19.43 -6.35 -9.99
CA GLY A 60 18.05 -5.87 -9.90
C GLY A 60 17.48 -5.50 -11.28
N THR A 61 18.24 -4.74 -12.07
CA THR A 61 17.87 -4.38 -13.44
C THR A 61 17.71 -5.62 -14.33
N TYR A 62 18.59 -6.61 -14.20
CA TYR A 62 18.49 -7.88 -14.93
C TYR A 62 17.24 -8.69 -14.54
N ASP A 63 16.94 -8.78 -13.25
CA ASP A 63 15.74 -9.47 -12.76
C ASP A 63 14.47 -8.79 -13.29
N LEU A 64 14.44 -7.45 -13.33
CA LEU A 64 13.36 -6.69 -13.99
C LEU A 64 13.24 -7.04 -15.49
N ALA A 65 14.36 -7.09 -16.21
CA ALA A 65 14.37 -7.43 -17.62
C ALA A 65 13.91 -8.88 -17.88
N CYS A 66 14.13 -9.79 -16.92
CA CYS A 66 13.62 -11.15 -16.97
C CYS A 66 12.10 -11.22 -16.76
N LEU A 67 11.56 -10.37 -15.89
CA LEU A 67 10.14 -10.30 -15.58
C LEU A 67 9.34 -9.57 -16.67
N TYR A 68 9.94 -8.58 -17.33
CA TYR A 68 9.26 -7.68 -18.26
C TYR A 68 9.89 -7.69 -19.65
N ASN A 69 9.50 -8.66 -20.49
CA ASN A 69 9.97 -8.73 -21.88
C ASN A 69 9.53 -7.53 -22.74
N GLY A 70 8.46 -6.84 -22.36
CA GLY A 70 7.94 -5.67 -23.07
C GLY A 70 8.64 -4.35 -22.72
N LEU A 71 9.50 -4.34 -21.69
CA LEU A 71 10.23 -3.15 -21.25
C LEU A 71 11.67 -3.18 -21.75
N GLU A 72 12.17 -2.04 -22.23
CA GLU A 72 13.61 -1.76 -22.35
C GLU A 72 14.12 -1.27 -20.98
N LEU A 73 14.98 -2.08 -20.35
CA LEU A 73 15.56 -1.79 -19.04
C LEU A 73 16.97 -1.22 -19.19
N VAL A 74 17.23 -0.15 -18.44
CA VAL A 74 18.50 0.58 -18.46
C VAL A 74 19.02 0.74 -17.06
N GLY A 75 20.07 0.02 -16.69
CA GLY A 75 20.78 0.23 -15.43
C GLY A 75 21.79 1.37 -15.57
N VAL A 76 21.75 2.35 -14.68
CA VAL A 76 22.66 3.48 -14.65
C VAL A 76 23.48 3.42 -13.37
N ASP A 77 24.80 3.49 -13.47
CA ASP A 77 25.66 3.58 -12.30
C ASP A 77 26.82 4.55 -12.52
N ILE A 78 27.27 5.22 -11.46
CA ILE A 78 28.36 6.18 -11.55
C ILE A 78 29.72 5.48 -11.72
N ASN A 79 29.86 4.24 -11.23
CA ASN A 79 31.10 3.49 -11.30
C ASN A 79 31.22 2.71 -12.63
N PRO A 80 32.14 3.08 -13.53
CA PRO A 80 32.31 2.38 -14.80
C PRO A 80 32.72 0.91 -14.64
N VAL A 81 33.43 0.55 -13.55
CA VAL A 81 33.82 -0.84 -13.27
C VAL A 81 32.58 -1.69 -12.98
N SER A 82 31.66 -1.21 -12.14
CA SER A 82 30.39 -1.88 -11.84
C SER A 82 29.57 -2.09 -13.11
N VAL A 83 29.51 -1.08 -13.98
CA VAL A 83 28.80 -1.15 -15.26
C VAL A 83 29.38 -2.23 -16.19
N ASP A 84 30.71 -2.30 -16.30
CA ASP A 84 31.36 -3.30 -17.16
C ASP A 84 31.21 -4.73 -16.60
N MET A 85 31.23 -4.88 -15.27
CA MET A 85 30.89 -6.15 -14.61
C MET A 85 29.44 -6.56 -14.90
N ALA A 86 28.49 -5.63 -14.77
CA ALA A 86 27.08 -5.89 -15.03
C ALA A 86 26.82 -6.31 -16.49
N ARG A 87 27.45 -5.63 -17.47
CA ARG A 87 27.38 -5.99 -18.90
C ARG A 87 27.92 -7.38 -19.20
N THR A 88 28.95 -7.79 -18.47
CA THR A 88 29.58 -9.11 -18.65
C THR A 88 28.72 -10.21 -18.02
N ALA A 89 28.19 -9.95 -16.81
CA ALA A 89 27.42 -10.93 -16.05
C ALA A 89 25.98 -11.13 -16.56
N TYR A 90 25.35 -10.08 -17.10
CA TYR A 90 23.92 -10.07 -17.39
C TYR A 90 23.63 -9.66 -18.83
N GLN A 91 23.00 -10.57 -19.60
CA GLN A 91 22.67 -10.34 -21.00
C GLN A 91 21.21 -10.68 -21.29
N ARG A 92 20.48 -9.71 -21.87
CA ARG A 92 19.13 -9.87 -22.40
C ARG A 92 18.92 -8.93 -23.59
N PRO A 93 18.05 -9.26 -24.56
CA PRO A 93 17.75 -8.37 -25.69
C PRO A 93 17.19 -7.00 -25.28
N ASN A 94 16.55 -6.94 -24.12
CA ASN A 94 15.84 -5.77 -23.60
C ASN A 94 16.58 -5.11 -22.41
N LEU A 95 17.87 -5.37 -22.22
CA LEU A 95 18.67 -4.86 -21.10
C LEU A 95 19.93 -4.15 -21.60
N ARG A 96 20.24 -2.99 -21.01
CA ARG A 96 21.53 -2.30 -21.20
C ARG A 96 22.00 -1.64 -19.90
N PHE A 97 23.31 -1.44 -19.78
CA PHE A 97 23.91 -0.70 -18.65
C PHE A 97 24.71 0.50 -19.16
N VAL A 98 24.68 1.61 -18.43
CA VAL A 98 25.28 2.90 -18.78
C VAL A 98 26.01 3.49 -17.58
N ALA A 99 27.22 4.01 -17.80
CA ALA A 99 27.94 4.78 -16.80
C ALA A 99 27.46 6.24 -16.81
N GLY A 100 27.09 6.79 -15.65
CA GLY A 100 26.65 8.17 -15.53
C GLY A 100 26.28 8.57 -14.09
N ASP A 101 26.41 9.85 -13.78
CA ASP A 101 25.88 10.42 -12.54
C ASP A 101 24.37 10.64 -12.68
N ILE A 102 23.58 9.97 -11.83
CA ILE A 102 22.12 10.02 -11.86
C ILE A 102 21.55 11.41 -11.51
N ALA A 103 22.35 12.27 -10.89
CA ALA A 103 21.97 13.66 -10.62
C ALA A 103 22.12 14.57 -11.84
N ASP A 104 22.80 14.10 -12.89
CA ASP A 104 22.96 14.82 -14.16
C ASP A 104 21.99 14.28 -15.25
N PRO A 105 21.84 14.99 -16.38
CA PRO A 105 20.96 14.57 -17.48
C PRO A 105 21.47 13.32 -18.23
N VAL A 106 21.21 12.11 -17.71
CA VAL A 106 21.60 10.85 -18.37
C VAL A 106 20.71 10.50 -19.59
N PHE A 107 19.45 10.96 -19.59
CA PHE A 107 18.48 10.67 -20.62
C PHE A 107 17.91 11.94 -21.26
N PRO A 108 17.51 11.89 -22.55
CA PRO A 108 16.76 12.98 -23.17
C PRO A 108 15.43 13.25 -22.45
N PRO A 109 14.90 14.49 -22.50
CA PRO A 109 13.55 14.79 -22.03
C PRO A 109 12.50 13.86 -22.66
N GLU A 110 11.50 13.47 -21.88
CA GLU A 110 10.34 12.68 -22.34
C GLU A 110 10.71 11.38 -23.09
N SER A 111 11.76 10.70 -22.63
CA SER A 111 12.26 9.46 -23.23
C SER A 111 12.03 8.21 -22.38
N LEU A 112 11.61 8.37 -21.13
CA LEU A 112 11.36 7.29 -20.18
C LEU A 112 9.87 7.17 -19.83
N ASP A 113 9.41 5.94 -19.66
CA ASP A 113 8.08 5.61 -19.12
C ASP A 113 8.15 5.25 -17.63
N GLY A 114 9.34 4.92 -17.12
CA GLY A 114 9.57 4.74 -15.69
C GLY A 114 10.98 5.08 -15.23
N VAL A 115 11.10 5.50 -13.98
CA VAL A 115 12.36 5.70 -13.25
C VAL A 115 12.26 4.99 -11.90
N LEU A 116 13.33 4.27 -11.55
CA LEU A 116 13.50 3.62 -10.26
C LEU A 116 14.72 4.20 -9.55
N ASP A 117 14.52 4.70 -8.34
CA ASP A 117 15.58 5.01 -7.39
C ASP A 117 15.40 4.14 -6.15
N SER A 118 16.15 3.04 -6.06
CA SER A 118 16.07 2.11 -4.92
C SER A 118 17.33 2.19 -4.08
N SER A 119 17.24 2.83 -2.91
CA SER A 119 18.35 3.00 -1.96
C SER A 119 19.57 3.68 -2.60
N VAL A 120 19.35 4.78 -3.32
CA VAL A 120 20.43 5.51 -4.01
C VAL A 120 20.46 7.01 -3.71
N LEU A 121 19.32 7.65 -3.44
CA LEU A 121 19.26 9.12 -3.36
C LEU A 121 19.93 9.66 -2.09
N HIS A 122 19.99 8.87 -1.01
CA HIS A 122 20.82 9.20 0.16
C HIS A 122 22.32 9.29 -0.19
N HIS A 123 22.79 8.61 -1.24
CA HIS A 123 24.16 8.80 -1.71
C HIS A 123 24.33 10.15 -2.43
N VAL A 124 23.32 10.58 -3.19
CA VAL A 124 23.33 11.88 -3.87
C VAL A 124 23.49 13.01 -2.85
N THR A 125 22.89 12.91 -1.67
CA THR A 125 23.11 13.88 -0.59
C THR A 125 24.45 13.64 0.11
N SER A 126 24.71 12.45 0.63
CA SER A 126 25.86 12.14 1.50
C SER A 126 27.20 12.51 0.89
N PHE A 127 27.41 12.18 -0.39
CA PHE A 127 28.69 12.40 -1.08
C PHE A 127 28.77 13.77 -1.79
N ASN A 128 27.77 14.64 -1.59
CA ASN A 128 27.77 16.02 -2.07
C ASN A 128 27.56 17.00 -0.90
N ASP A 129 28.32 16.83 0.19
CA ASP A 129 28.28 17.71 1.38
C ASP A 129 26.87 17.85 1.99
N PHE A 130 26.13 16.73 2.01
CA PHE A 130 24.76 16.66 2.51
C PHE A 130 23.81 17.68 1.83
N SER A 131 24.03 17.95 0.54
CA SER A 131 23.32 18.99 -0.22
C SER A 131 21.96 18.51 -0.73
N LEU A 132 20.89 19.09 -0.16
CA LEU A 132 19.54 18.92 -0.70
C LEU A 132 19.39 19.54 -2.09
N ALA A 133 20.14 20.60 -2.43
CA ALA A 133 20.06 21.21 -3.75
C ALA A 133 20.52 20.26 -4.88
N ARG A 134 21.49 19.37 -4.60
CA ARG A 134 21.93 18.35 -5.56
C ARG A 134 20.84 17.29 -5.76
N LEU A 135 20.17 16.88 -4.67
CA LEU A 135 19.02 16.00 -4.73
C LEU A 135 17.85 16.61 -5.53
N GLU A 136 17.51 17.87 -5.29
CA GLU A 136 16.47 18.57 -6.06
C GLU A 136 16.81 18.61 -7.57
N THR A 137 18.08 18.87 -7.90
CA THR A 137 18.56 18.83 -9.31
C THR A 137 18.44 17.44 -9.92
N CYS A 138 18.75 16.39 -9.14
CA CYS A 138 18.58 14.99 -9.54
C CYS A 138 17.12 14.71 -9.90
N LEU A 139 16.20 15.03 -9.00
CA LEU A 139 14.76 14.83 -9.21
C LEU A 139 14.24 15.64 -10.42
N ASP A 140 14.70 16.88 -10.62
CA ASP A 140 14.35 17.68 -11.80
C ASP A 140 14.77 17.01 -13.11
N ASN A 141 15.99 16.47 -13.16
CA ASN A 141 16.52 15.80 -14.34
C ASN A 141 15.76 14.51 -14.66
N GLN A 142 15.46 13.71 -13.65
CA GLN A 142 14.73 12.46 -13.82
C GLN A 142 13.25 12.70 -14.21
N VAL A 143 12.56 13.65 -13.58
CA VAL A 143 11.18 14.01 -13.95
C VAL A 143 11.12 14.64 -15.35
N ARG A 144 12.14 15.38 -15.76
CA ARG A 144 12.25 15.87 -17.14
C ARG A 144 12.40 14.72 -18.15
N ALA A 145 13.15 13.68 -17.81
CA ALA A 145 13.31 12.50 -18.67
C ALA A 145 12.03 11.66 -18.81
N LEU A 146 11.12 11.70 -17.83
CA LEU A 146 9.83 11.02 -17.90
C LEU A 146 8.88 11.65 -18.92
N ARG A 147 8.13 10.82 -19.65
CA ARG A 147 6.96 11.22 -20.42
C ARG A 147 5.78 11.55 -19.50
N THR A 148 4.82 12.32 -19.98
CA THR A 148 3.51 12.40 -19.32
C THR A 148 2.89 10.99 -19.19
N GLY A 149 2.41 10.66 -18.00
CA GLY A 149 1.92 9.33 -17.63
C GLY A 149 3.02 8.37 -17.19
N GLY A 150 4.30 8.74 -17.34
CA GLY A 150 5.43 8.00 -16.81
C GLY A 150 5.51 8.09 -15.28
N VAL A 151 6.12 7.07 -14.66
CA VAL A 151 6.13 6.90 -13.20
C VAL A 151 7.56 6.98 -12.65
N ILE A 152 7.77 7.76 -11.60
CA ILE A 152 9.00 7.70 -10.78
C ILE A 152 8.69 6.97 -9.48
N ILE A 153 9.57 6.06 -9.08
CA ILE A 153 9.47 5.29 -7.86
C ILE A 153 10.74 5.50 -7.06
N ILE A 154 10.59 6.03 -5.85
CA ILE A 154 11.69 6.16 -4.91
C ILE A 154 11.42 5.22 -3.74
N ARG A 155 12.36 4.32 -3.50
CA ARG A 155 12.39 3.44 -2.33
C ARG A 155 13.67 3.67 -1.55
N ASP A 156 13.63 4.52 -0.55
CA ASP A 156 14.81 4.95 0.19
C ASP A 156 14.58 4.96 1.71
N PHE A 157 15.42 5.63 2.48
CA PHE A 157 15.20 5.89 3.90
C PHE A 157 14.40 7.18 4.10
N VAL A 158 13.82 7.35 5.28
CA VAL A 158 13.00 8.51 5.63
C VAL A 158 13.25 8.92 7.07
N ILE A 159 13.14 10.23 7.33
CA ILE A 159 13.09 10.76 8.69
C ILE A 159 11.81 10.21 9.35
N PRO A 160 11.91 9.47 10.46
CA PRO A 160 10.75 8.90 11.13
C PRO A 160 9.83 9.99 11.69
N GLU A 161 8.53 9.84 11.52
CA GLU A 161 7.55 10.65 12.24
C GLU A 161 7.48 10.26 13.71
N GLY A 162 7.38 11.24 14.59
CA GLY A 162 7.29 11.02 16.03
C GLY A 162 7.70 12.25 16.85
N PRO A 163 7.87 12.09 18.17
CA PRO A 163 8.35 13.18 19.02
C PRO A 163 9.78 13.58 18.62
N ALA A 164 10.11 14.86 18.81
CA ALA A 164 11.43 15.39 18.45
C ALA A 164 12.56 14.70 19.23
N GLU A 165 12.34 14.47 20.53
CA GLU A 165 13.25 13.75 21.41
C GLU A 165 12.64 12.45 21.92
N VAL A 166 13.51 11.46 22.12
CA VAL A 166 13.15 10.11 22.57
C VAL A 166 14.14 9.59 23.59
N TRP A 167 13.73 8.55 24.31
CA TRP A 167 14.62 7.67 25.05
C TRP A 167 14.89 6.40 24.25
N LEU A 168 16.18 6.13 24.03
CA LEU A 168 16.68 4.89 23.44
C LEU A 168 17.48 4.14 24.49
N ASP A 169 16.96 2.98 24.92
CA ASP A 169 17.65 2.09 25.85
C ASP A 169 18.39 1.00 25.06
N LEU A 170 19.70 0.92 25.26
CA LEU A 170 20.60 0.00 24.56
C LEU A 170 21.30 -0.94 25.54
N PRO A 171 21.49 -2.22 25.18
CA PRO A 171 22.15 -3.19 26.04
C PRO A 171 23.64 -2.88 26.20
N THR A 172 24.16 -3.14 27.40
CA THR A 172 25.59 -3.12 27.72
C THR A 172 26.19 -4.53 27.84
N THR A 173 25.34 -5.56 27.80
CA THR A 173 25.70 -6.95 28.07
C THR A 173 25.96 -7.78 26.82
N ASP A 174 25.77 -7.20 25.63
CA ASP A 174 25.89 -7.87 24.33
C ASP A 174 27.26 -7.67 23.65
N GLY A 175 28.25 -7.18 24.40
CA GLY A 175 29.62 -6.99 23.94
C GLY A 175 30.49 -6.26 24.97
N ALA A 176 31.69 -5.85 24.55
CA ALA A 176 32.63 -5.12 25.38
C ALA A 176 32.28 -3.62 25.52
N ALA A 177 32.77 -2.97 26.58
CA ALA A 177 32.60 -1.53 26.77
C ALA A 177 33.54 -0.69 25.89
N ASP A 178 34.64 -1.30 25.43
CA ASP A 178 35.70 -0.69 24.63
C ASP A 178 36.31 -1.73 23.65
N GLY A 179 37.15 -1.23 22.73
CA GLY A 179 37.81 -2.05 21.71
C GLY A 179 37.26 -1.85 20.29
N ASP A 180 37.45 -2.88 19.46
CA ASP A 180 37.11 -2.85 18.03
C ASP A 180 35.60 -3.01 17.81
N VAL A 181 35.08 -2.36 16.76
CA VAL A 181 33.64 -2.28 16.45
C VAL A 181 32.92 -3.64 16.47
N PRO A 182 33.48 -4.73 15.90
CA PRO A 182 32.79 -6.02 15.91
C PRO A 182 32.49 -6.56 17.32
N GLY A 183 33.31 -6.21 18.31
CA GLY A 183 33.20 -6.71 19.69
C GLY A 183 32.48 -5.78 20.67
N LEU A 184 32.12 -4.56 20.27
CA LEU A 184 31.48 -3.58 21.17
C LEU A 184 30.06 -3.99 21.57
N SER A 185 29.66 -3.70 22.80
CA SER A 185 28.25 -3.67 23.18
C SER A 185 27.49 -2.65 22.35
N THR A 186 26.18 -2.84 22.16
CA THR A 186 25.38 -1.90 21.36
C THR A 186 25.40 -0.49 21.97
N ALA A 187 25.42 -0.36 23.30
CA ALA A 187 25.58 0.93 23.98
C ALA A 187 26.94 1.59 23.69
N ALA A 188 28.05 0.85 23.78
CA ALA A 188 29.38 1.38 23.46
C ALA A 188 29.52 1.75 21.96
N LEU A 189 28.88 0.96 21.09
CA LEU A 189 28.81 1.25 19.66
C LEU A 189 28.03 2.55 19.38
N PHE A 190 26.96 2.82 20.10
CA PHE A 190 26.23 4.08 20.01
C PHE A 190 27.08 5.29 20.42
N GLU A 191 27.86 5.19 21.50
CA GLU A 191 28.73 6.30 21.92
C GLU A 191 29.84 6.57 20.89
N ARG A 192 30.34 5.52 20.21
CA ARG A 192 31.22 5.66 19.05
C ARG A 192 30.53 6.32 17.85
N PHE A 193 29.32 5.86 17.51
CA PHE A 193 28.47 6.49 16.48
C PHE A 193 28.28 7.98 16.76
N ALA A 194 27.90 8.34 17.98
CA ALA A 194 27.60 9.72 18.33
C ALA A 194 28.82 10.64 18.20
N ARG A 195 30.03 10.13 18.47
CA ARG A 195 31.26 10.89 18.29
C ARG A 195 31.63 11.08 16.82
N ASP A 196 31.48 10.05 16.01
CA ASP A 196 32.13 9.95 14.70
C ASP A 196 31.17 10.27 13.53
N PHE A 197 29.86 10.02 13.67
CA PHE A 197 28.87 10.25 12.62
C PHE A 197 28.69 11.73 12.27
N ARG A 198 28.57 12.04 10.97
CA ARG A 198 28.30 13.39 10.45
C ARG A 198 27.12 13.34 9.49
N CYS A 199 26.33 14.40 9.51
CA CYS A 199 25.11 14.51 8.70
C CYS A 199 24.74 15.97 8.44
N SER A 200 23.65 16.21 7.71
CA SER A 200 23.16 17.56 7.36
C SER A 200 22.96 18.49 8.56
N VAL A 201 22.59 17.93 9.73
CA VAL A 201 22.36 18.69 10.97
C VAL A 201 23.58 18.72 11.91
N ASN A 202 24.49 17.75 11.80
CA ASN A 202 25.71 17.65 12.61
C ASN A 202 26.94 17.55 11.70
N ARG A 203 27.22 18.62 10.94
CA ARG A 203 28.26 18.60 9.88
C ARG A 203 29.68 18.50 10.42
N SER A 204 29.97 19.14 11.55
CA SER A 204 31.32 19.24 12.11
C SER A 204 31.43 18.79 13.57
N GLY A 205 30.31 18.48 14.22
CA GLY A 205 30.24 18.12 15.64
C GLY A 205 29.64 16.74 15.87
N PRO A 206 29.75 16.21 17.10
CA PRO A 206 29.13 14.94 17.46
C PRO A 206 27.60 15.06 17.47
N VAL A 207 26.93 13.91 17.39
CA VAL A 207 25.50 13.79 17.65
C VAL A 207 25.22 14.15 19.11
N PRO A 208 24.35 15.14 19.41
CA PRO A 208 23.98 15.47 20.78
C PRO A 208 23.17 14.35 21.44
N TYR A 209 23.53 13.99 22.66
CA TYR A 209 22.74 13.07 23.50
C TYR A 209 22.99 13.33 25.00
N MET A 210 22.06 12.88 25.85
CA MET A 210 22.22 12.79 27.29
C MET A 210 22.16 11.33 27.74
N ARG A 211 23.16 10.88 28.50
CA ARG A 211 23.22 9.53 29.06
C ARG A 211 22.50 9.50 30.42
N LEU A 212 21.58 8.55 30.58
CA LEU A 212 20.69 8.41 31.74
C LEU A 212 20.70 6.96 32.26
N ALA A 213 20.19 6.77 33.48
CA ALA A 213 19.92 5.43 34.00
C ALA A 213 18.74 4.79 33.25
N SER A 214 18.88 3.52 32.85
CA SER A 214 17.80 2.76 32.23
C SER A 214 16.97 2.04 33.29
N PRO A 215 15.63 1.95 33.15
CA PRO A 215 14.80 1.05 33.94
C PRO A 215 14.95 -0.42 33.51
N HIS A 216 15.58 -0.69 32.36
CA HIS A 216 15.80 -2.05 31.86
C HIS A 216 17.14 -2.58 32.37
N ALA A 217 17.12 -3.74 33.02
CA ALA A 217 18.33 -4.37 33.53
C ALA A 217 19.34 -4.64 32.40
N GLY A 218 20.62 -4.36 32.64
CA GLY A 218 21.67 -4.52 31.63
C GLY A 218 21.63 -3.53 30.46
N HIS A 219 20.89 -2.42 30.60
CA HIS A 219 20.80 -1.36 29.58
C HIS A 219 21.27 0.00 30.11
N VAL A 220 21.58 0.89 29.18
CA VAL A 220 21.80 2.33 29.39
C VAL A 220 20.80 3.10 28.55
N ARG A 221 20.30 4.21 29.08
CA ARG A 221 19.35 5.08 28.38
C ARG A 221 20.05 6.28 27.77
N TYR A 222 19.68 6.62 26.55
CA TYR A 222 20.11 7.83 25.87
C TYR A 222 18.89 8.69 25.53
N GLN A 223 18.89 9.96 25.93
CA GLN A 223 17.96 10.97 25.42
C GLN A 223 18.61 11.69 24.23
N LEU A 224 17.95 11.66 23.08
CA LEU A 224 18.46 12.17 21.82
C LEU A 224 17.32 12.45 20.83
N ALA A 225 17.64 13.11 19.72
CA ALA A 225 16.68 13.32 18.64
C ALA A 225 16.24 11.99 18.00
N LEU A 226 14.94 11.81 17.72
CA LEU A 226 14.42 10.58 17.11
C LEU A 226 15.10 10.24 15.78
N ARG A 227 15.41 11.26 14.96
CA ARG A 227 16.18 11.10 13.72
C ARG A 227 17.54 10.45 13.98
N ALA A 228 18.28 10.92 14.99
CA ALA A 228 19.60 10.38 15.32
C ALA A 228 19.52 8.96 15.90
N ALA A 229 18.51 8.68 16.73
CA ALA A 229 18.22 7.31 17.17
C ALA A 229 17.98 6.37 15.98
N ASN A 230 17.19 6.80 14.99
CA ASN A 230 16.93 5.97 13.81
C ASN A 230 18.16 5.78 12.92
N GLU A 231 18.98 6.83 12.73
CA GLU A 231 20.26 6.71 12.01
C GLU A 231 21.16 5.63 12.64
N PHE A 232 21.23 5.58 13.97
CA PHE A 232 21.97 4.53 14.67
C PHE A 232 21.32 3.14 14.51
N ILE A 233 20.00 3.04 14.76
CA ILE A 233 19.26 1.76 14.72
C ILE A 233 19.38 1.09 13.34
N LEU A 234 19.32 1.86 12.25
CA LEU A 234 19.44 1.34 10.89
C LEU A 234 20.83 0.73 10.61
N ARG A 235 21.88 1.17 11.34
CA ARG A 235 23.27 0.81 11.06
C ARG A 235 23.94 -0.12 12.07
N LYS A 236 23.42 -0.23 13.30
CA LYS A 236 24.07 -0.92 14.44
C LYS A 236 24.52 -2.37 14.14
N ASP A 237 23.93 -3.01 13.14
CA ASP A 237 24.23 -4.39 12.76
C ASP A 237 25.31 -4.52 11.67
N TYR A 238 25.69 -3.42 10.99
CA TYR A 238 26.76 -3.39 9.97
C TYR A 238 28.13 -3.10 10.60
N ARG A 239 28.58 -4.00 11.46
CA ARG A 239 29.80 -3.81 12.27
C ARG A 239 31.10 -3.98 11.49
N VAL A 240 31.08 -4.74 10.39
CA VAL A 240 32.26 -5.00 9.54
C VAL A 240 32.60 -3.78 8.70
N ASP A 241 31.59 -3.17 8.07
CA ASP A 241 31.74 -2.02 7.18
C ASP A 241 31.52 -0.67 7.89
N TRP A 242 31.65 -0.65 9.22
CA TRP A 242 31.20 0.46 10.07
C TRP A 242 31.69 1.84 9.64
N ASP A 243 32.98 1.97 9.35
CA ASP A 243 33.56 3.27 8.98
C ASP A 243 33.02 3.79 7.64
N VAL A 244 32.65 2.90 6.71
CA VAL A 244 31.98 3.26 5.45
C VAL A 244 30.53 3.65 5.72
N GLU A 245 29.82 2.88 6.54
CA GLU A 245 28.41 3.15 6.88
C GLU A 245 28.21 4.49 7.62
N LEU A 246 29.25 5.00 8.31
CA LEU A 246 29.25 6.33 8.93
C LEU A 246 29.37 7.50 7.94
N LEU A 247 29.78 7.26 6.69
CA LEU A 247 29.89 8.29 5.66
C LEU A 247 28.53 8.68 5.08
N GLU A 248 27.51 7.86 5.30
CA GLU A 248 26.22 7.99 4.65
C GLU A 248 25.17 8.55 5.62
N GLU A 249 24.43 9.59 5.22
CA GLU A 249 23.21 10.07 5.86
C GLU A 249 22.00 9.43 5.17
N TYR A 250 21.46 8.37 5.78
CA TYR A 250 20.29 7.67 5.27
C TYR A 250 19.05 8.59 5.30
N THR A 251 18.75 9.24 6.43
CA THR A 251 17.48 9.95 6.61
C THR A 251 17.55 11.42 6.19
N TYR A 252 17.58 11.70 4.89
CA TYR A 252 17.74 13.08 4.37
C TYR A 252 16.43 13.87 4.23
N PHE A 253 15.30 13.21 3.98
CA PHE A 253 13.97 13.80 3.83
C PHE A 253 12.96 13.16 4.77
N SER A 254 12.00 13.96 5.25
CA SER A 254 10.76 13.44 5.82
C SER A 254 9.78 13.03 4.71
N GLN A 255 8.74 12.28 5.07
CA GLN A 255 7.66 11.96 4.14
C GLN A 255 7.03 13.23 3.53
N ALA A 256 6.79 14.26 4.35
CA ALA A 256 6.26 15.54 3.87
C ALA A 256 7.20 16.23 2.86
N ASP A 257 8.52 16.14 3.05
CA ASP A 257 9.50 16.69 2.11
C ASP A 257 9.46 15.96 0.76
N PHE A 258 9.42 14.62 0.76
CA PHE A 258 9.26 13.83 -0.47
C PHE A 258 7.98 14.19 -1.22
N GLU A 259 6.85 14.26 -0.51
CA GLU A 259 5.57 14.58 -1.13
C GLU A 259 5.53 16.01 -1.68
N ALA A 260 6.13 16.98 -0.97
CA ALA A 260 6.25 18.36 -1.45
C ALA A 260 7.13 18.43 -2.71
N ALA A 261 8.27 17.73 -2.71
CA ALA A 261 9.17 17.63 -3.86
C ALA A 261 8.48 17.01 -5.08
N PHE A 262 7.59 16.04 -4.88
CA PHE A 262 6.81 15.40 -5.94
C PHE A 262 5.74 16.33 -6.51
N ARG A 263 4.93 16.95 -5.64
CA ARG A 263 3.88 17.89 -6.05
C ARG A 263 4.46 19.05 -6.84
N ALA A 264 5.57 19.64 -6.38
CA ALA A 264 6.25 20.76 -7.05
C ALA A 264 6.71 20.43 -8.49
N ARG A 265 6.94 19.15 -8.77
CA ARG A 265 7.40 18.64 -10.08
C ARG A 265 6.28 18.14 -10.99
N GLY A 266 5.02 18.37 -10.63
CA GLY A 266 3.91 17.90 -11.45
C GLY A 266 3.69 16.39 -11.36
N LEU A 267 3.98 15.78 -10.20
CA LEU A 267 3.73 14.38 -9.95
C LEU A 267 2.48 14.20 -9.09
N ARG A 268 1.54 13.36 -9.55
CA ARG A 268 0.46 12.82 -8.72
C ARG A 268 1.01 11.69 -7.89
N ILE A 269 0.94 11.82 -6.57
CA ILE A 269 1.35 10.77 -5.63
C ILE A 269 0.33 9.64 -5.70
N LEU A 270 0.75 8.49 -6.23
CA LEU A 270 -0.05 7.27 -6.27
C LEU A 270 0.04 6.51 -4.94
N SER A 271 1.18 6.62 -4.27
CA SER A 271 1.43 6.06 -2.95
C SER A 271 2.62 6.78 -2.31
N SER A 272 2.55 7.02 -1.01
CA SER A 272 3.62 7.59 -0.17
C SER A 272 3.49 6.92 1.19
N MET A 273 4.41 6.04 1.56
CA MET A 273 4.27 5.26 2.79
C MET A 273 5.61 4.85 3.42
N PRO A 274 5.71 4.83 4.76
CA PRO A 274 6.82 4.20 5.45
C PRO A 274 6.75 2.67 5.31
N ILE A 275 7.91 2.03 5.07
CA ILE A 275 8.05 0.58 4.99
C ILE A 275 8.72 0.05 6.26
N ARG A 276 8.18 -1.04 6.80
CA ARG A 276 8.79 -1.83 7.88
C ARG A 276 9.05 -3.24 7.37
N ASN A 277 10.32 -3.56 7.10
CA ASN A 277 10.69 -4.89 6.62
C ASN A 277 10.48 -5.93 7.75
N PRO A 278 9.58 -6.91 7.60
CA PRO A 278 9.27 -7.86 8.66
C PRO A 278 10.48 -8.67 9.15
N TRP A 279 11.42 -9.00 8.25
CA TRP A 279 12.63 -9.73 8.60
C TRP A 279 13.57 -8.87 9.46
N ILE A 280 13.75 -7.60 9.10
CA ILE A 280 14.56 -6.66 9.90
C ILE A 280 13.94 -6.47 11.28
N LEU A 281 12.62 -6.28 11.36
CA LEU A 281 11.92 -6.12 12.63
C LEU A 281 12.17 -7.34 13.54
N ALA A 282 11.91 -8.55 13.05
CA ALA A 282 12.04 -9.77 13.82
C ALA A 282 13.49 -10.10 14.23
N ASN A 283 14.48 -9.80 13.38
CA ASN A 283 15.86 -10.24 13.61
C ASN A 283 16.77 -9.16 14.21
N ARG A 284 16.49 -7.88 13.90
CA ARG A 284 17.36 -6.74 14.25
C ARG A 284 16.75 -5.76 15.23
N TYR A 285 15.42 -5.67 15.35
CA TYR A 285 14.77 -4.69 16.24
C TYR A 285 14.18 -5.33 17.49
N GLU A 286 13.33 -6.35 17.33
CA GLU A 286 12.64 -7.03 18.44
C GLU A 286 13.64 -7.54 19.48
N GLY A 287 13.48 -7.07 20.73
CA GLY A 287 14.36 -7.44 21.85
C GLY A 287 15.80 -6.93 21.77
N ARG A 288 16.14 -6.07 20.80
CA ARG A 288 17.51 -5.53 20.62
C ARG A 288 17.70 -4.12 21.20
N PHE A 289 16.61 -3.38 21.40
CA PHE A 289 16.59 -2.06 22.04
C PHE A 289 15.17 -1.75 22.55
N HIS A 290 15.04 -0.73 23.40
CA HIS A 290 13.75 -0.12 23.71
C HIS A 290 13.72 1.34 23.25
N LEU A 291 12.64 1.72 22.57
CA LEU A 291 12.40 3.08 22.11
C LEU A 291 11.11 3.61 22.74
N SER A 292 11.19 4.77 23.38
CA SER A 292 10.05 5.40 24.06
C SER A 292 10.08 6.92 23.92
N GLY A 293 8.93 7.55 24.10
CA GLY A 293 8.84 8.99 24.31
C GLY A 293 9.50 9.39 25.63
N VAL A 294 9.82 10.67 25.79
CA VAL A 294 10.36 11.22 27.05
C VAL A 294 9.34 11.19 28.21
N ASP A 295 8.08 10.83 27.91
CA ASP A 295 7.02 10.53 28.87
C ASP A 295 7.01 9.05 29.32
N GLY A 296 7.94 8.23 28.80
CA GLY A 296 8.06 6.81 29.08
C GLY A 296 7.13 5.90 28.29
N ARG A 297 6.29 6.45 27.40
CA ARG A 297 5.40 5.62 26.57
C ARG A 297 6.18 4.93 25.45
N PRO A 298 6.03 3.60 25.25
CA PRO A 298 6.67 2.90 24.14
C PRO A 298 6.28 3.50 22.79
N LEU A 299 7.25 3.62 21.89
CA LEU A 299 7.01 4.05 20.51
C LEU A 299 7.01 2.85 19.57
N PRO A 300 6.28 2.91 18.44
CA PRO A 300 6.41 1.90 17.40
C PRO A 300 7.84 1.87 16.85
N PHE A 301 8.25 0.72 16.33
CA PHE A 301 9.53 0.66 15.63
C PHE A 301 9.55 1.65 14.45
N PRO A 302 10.68 2.38 14.28
CA PRO A 302 10.80 3.33 13.19
C PRO A 302 10.82 2.59 11.84
N PRO A 303 10.46 3.27 10.74
CA PRO A 303 10.51 2.68 9.41
C PRO A 303 11.92 2.20 9.07
N THR A 304 12.01 1.04 8.41
CA THR A 304 13.28 0.54 7.86
C THR A 304 13.62 1.22 6.54
N ASN A 305 12.58 1.59 5.78
CA ASN A 305 12.65 2.28 4.50
C ASN A 305 11.35 3.06 4.28
N TYR A 306 11.20 3.62 3.08
CA TYR A 306 10.08 4.43 2.63
C TYR A 306 9.87 4.19 1.14
N LEU A 307 8.62 4.33 0.68
CA LEU A 307 8.24 4.25 -0.72
C LEU A 307 7.40 5.47 -1.08
N ILE A 308 7.77 6.13 -2.18
CA ILE A 308 6.91 7.11 -2.84
C ILE A 308 6.87 6.84 -4.34
N VAL A 309 5.66 6.93 -4.90
CA VAL A 309 5.38 6.68 -6.31
C VAL A 309 4.65 7.88 -6.89
N GLY A 310 5.20 8.46 -7.95
CA GLY A 310 4.69 9.66 -8.59
C GLY A 310 4.42 9.43 -10.07
N GLU A 311 3.22 9.74 -10.54
CA GLU A 311 2.90 9.79 -11.97
C GLU A 311 3.02 11.23 -12.50
N LYS A 312 3.80 11.42 -13.56
CA LYS A 312 3.94 12.72 -14.21
C LYS A 312 2.68 13.11 -14.96
N VAL A 313 2.13 14.28 -14.66
CA VAL A 313 0.97 14.84 -15.35
C VAL A 313 1.36 15.99 -16.29
N PRO A 314 0.49 16.38 -17.24
CA PRO A 314 0.73 17.55 -18.06
C PRO A 314 0.92 18.83 -17.21
N PRO A 315 1.72 19.80 -17.67
CA PRO A 315 1.83 21.10 -17.01
C PRO A 315 0.45 21.75 -16.77
N GLY A 316 0.22 22.21 -15.54
CA GLY A 316 -1.05 22.84 -15.14
C GLY A 316 -2.18 21.87 -14.75
N ALA A 317 -1.97 20.55 -14.87
CA ALA A 317 -2.91 19.57 -14.34
C ALA A 317 -2.87 19.52 -12.81
N GLY A 318 -3.99 19.11 -12.19
CA GLY A 318 -4.06 18.91 -10.75
C GLY A 318 -3.16 17.76 -10.28
N VAL A 319 -2.38 17.97 -9.23
CA VAL A 319 -1.48 16.98 -8.61
C VAL A 319 -2.01 16.45 -7.27
N GLU A 320 -2.97 17.17 -6.67
CA GLU A 320 -3.54 16.83 -5.36
C GLU A 320 -5.01 17.23 -5.30
N LEU A 321 -5.80 16.39 -4.64
CA LEU A 321 -7.13 16.69 -4.12
C LEU A 321 -7.07 16.75 -2.59
N ARG A 322 -7.42 17.89 -2.02
CA ARG A 322 -7.33 18.13 -0.58
C ARG A 322 -8.67 18.55 0.01
N GLU A 323 -9.02 18.00 1.16
CA GLU A 323 -10.13 18.51 1.97
C GLU A 323 -9.67 19.80 2.69
N GLU A 324 -10.32 20.93 2.39
CA GLU A 324 -10.00 22.22 3.04
C GLU A 324 -10.73 22.38 4.36
N HIS A 325 -12.00 21.99 4.37
CA HIS A 325 -12.86 22.04 5.55
C HIS A 325 -13.91 20.94 5.43
N SER A 326 -14.36 20.47 6.60
CA SER A 326 -15.50 19.57 6.69
C SER A 326 -16.33 19.86 7.91
N GLU A 327 -17.63 19.66 7.77
CA GLU A 327 -18.60 19.86 8.84
C GLU A 327 -19.65 18.74 8.83
N PRO A 328 -20.20 18.38 10.01
CA PRO A 328 -21.34 17.48 10.10
C PRO A 328 -22.53 18.03 9.32
N LEU A 329 -23.21 17.15 8.57
CA LEU A 329 -24.42 17.46 7.82
C LEU A 329 -25.65 16.97 8.59
N THR A 330 -26.59 17.88 8.86
CA THR A 330 -27.89 17.54 9.46
C THR A 330 -28.90 17.07 8.43
N THR A 331 -28.84 17.59 7.21
CA THR A 331 -29.76 17.21 6.11
C THR A 331 -28.99 17.04 4.80
N PRO A 332 -28.54 15.81 4.50
CA PRO A 332 -27.91 15.48 3.21
C PRO A 332 -28.84 15.78 2.02
N ARG A 333 -28.27 16.18 0.88
CA ARG A 333 -28.97 16.45 -0.38
C ARG A 333 -28.68 15.40 -1.45
N PHE A 334 -27.48 14.85 -1.44
CA PHE A 334 -27.05 13.80 -2.36
C PHE A 334 -27.20 12.43 -1.72
N LEU A 335 -26.70 12.27 -0.50
CA LEU A 335 -26.87 11.04 0.27
C LEU A 335 -28.27 10.99 0.89
N SER A 336 -28.78 9.79 1.12
CA SER A 336 -30.00 9.54 1.88
C SER A 336 -29.67 8.68 3.09
N LEU A 337 -30.14 9.06 4.27
CA LEU A 337 -29.97 8.31 5.50
C LEU A 337 -31.29 7.60 5.83
N SER A 338 -31.21 6.31 6.16
CA SER A 338 -32.35 5.51 6.60
C SER A 338 -32.00 4.74 7.86
N THR A 339 -33.03 4.45 8.67
CA THR A 339 -32.92 3.77 9.95
C THR A 339 -33.76 2.51 9.96
N TRP A 340 -33.18 1.42 10.45
CA TRP A 340 -33.76 0.09 10.42
C TRP A 340 -33.64 -0.56 11.79
N ARG A 341 -34.73 -1.12 12.30
CA ARG A 341 -34.77 -1.79 13.60
C ARG A 341 -34.88 -3.28 13.42
N HIS A 342 -33.99 -4.01 14.07
CA HIS A 342 -34.07 -5.46 14.18
C HIS A 342 -35.26 -5.84 15.06
N GLU A 343 -36.11 -6.75 14.59
CA GLU A 343 -37.39 -7.09 15.25
C GLU A 343 -37.20 -7.79 16.60
N VAL A 344 -36.21 -8.70 16.68
CA VAL A 344 -35.90 -9.45 17.92
C VAL A 344 -34.98 -8.67 18.86
N SER A 345 -33.76 -8.33 18.44
CA SER A 345 -32.77 -7.67 19.31
C SER A 345 -33.10 -6.22 19.64
N ARG A 346 -34.04 -5.60 18.89
CA ARG A 346 -34.39 -4.17 18.96
C ARG A 346 -33.25 -3.22 18.63
N GLN A 347 -32.10 -3.72 18.19
CA GLN A 347 -30.98 -2.91 17.74
C GLN A 347 -31.39 -2.09 16.52
N VAL A 348 -31.03 -0.81 16.52
CA VAL A 348 -31.26 0.11 15.40
C VAL A 348 -29.95 0.27 14.63
N PHE A 349 -30.06 0.17 13.32
CA PHE A 349 -29.00 0.34 12.34
C PHE A 349 -29.29 1.57 11.50
N GLU A 350 -28.22 2.26 11.13
CA GLU A 350 -28.26 3.38 10.20
C GLU A 350 -27.60 2.95 8.91
N LEU A 351 -28.22 3.33 7.79
CA LEU A 351 -27.69 3.07 6.46
C LEU A 351 -27.70 4.35 5.64
N VAL A 352 -26.61 4.60 4.93
CA VAL A 352 -26.54 5.63 3.90
C VAL A 352 -26.65 5.02 2.51
N GLU A 353 -27.33 5.70 1.60
CA GLU A 353 -27.32 5.38 0.18
C GLU A 353 -27.07 6.62 -0.68
N ARG A 354 -26.48 6.40 -1.85
CA ARG A 354 -26.39 7.39 -2.92
C ARG A 354 -27.47 7.11 -3.97
N PRO A 355 -27.83 8.08 -4.81
CA PRO A 355 -28.85 7.89 -5.83
C PRO A 355 -28.42 6.85 -6.89
N GLY A 356 -29.39 6.04 -7.34
CA GLY A 356 -29.20 5.04 -8.40
C GLY A 356 -28.55 3.73 -7.93
N ARG A 357 -28.12 2.88 -8.88
CA ARG A 357 -27.44 1.60 -8.59
C ARG A 357 -26.04 1.59 -9.17
N THR A 358 -25.12 0.99 -8.43
CA THR A 358 -23.69 0.93 -8.79
C THR A 358 -23.41 -0.23 -9.73
N LEU A 359 -22.81 0.08 -10.87
CA LEU A 359 -22.43 -0.88 -11.89
C LEU A 359 -20.94 -0.70 -12.23
N ASP A 360 -20.18 -1.80 -12.11
CA ASP A 360 -18.76 -1.82 -12.47
C ASP A 360 -18.60 -2.61 -13.78
N VAL A 361 -17.99 -1.98 -14.78
CA VAL A 361 -17.62 -2.63 -16.04
C VAL A 361 -16.10 -2.76 -16.08
N LEU A 362 -15.61 -3.99 -16.24
CA LEU A 362 -14.19 -4.27 -16.41
C LEU A 362 -13.96 -4.89 -17.80
N PRO A 363 -13.66 -4.06 -18.82
CA PRO A 363 -13.28 -4.55 -20.11
C PRO A 363 -11.91 -5.24 -20.05
N TRP A 364 -11.72 -6.32 -20.81
CA TRP A 364 -10.48 -7.06 -20.83
C TRP A 364 -10.22 -7.67 -22.21
N PHE A 365 -8.95 -7.99 -22.48
CA PHE A 365 -8.51 -8.71 -23.67
C PHE A 365 -7.24 -9.52 -23.38
N ARG A 366 -6.89 -10.42 -24.30
CA ARG A 366 -5.61 -11.15 -24.29
C ARG A 366 -4.70 -10.65 -25.39
N LEU A 367 -3.42 -10.48 -25.07
CA LEU A 367 -2.37 -10.17 -26.03
C LEU A 367 -1.11 -10.90 -25.61
N ASP A 368 -0.48 -11.64 -26.54
CA ASP A 368 0.77 -12.38 -26.31
C ASP A 368 0.74 -13.30 -25.06
N GLY A 369 -0.41 -13.92 -24.78
CA GLY A 369 -0.62 -14.80 -23.62
C GLY A 369 -0.82 -14.08 -22.28
N GLN A 370 -0.73 -12.75 -22.25
CA GLN A 370 -1.04 -11.91 -21.09
C GLN A 370 -2.51 -11.49 -21.08
N VAL A 371 -3.03 -11.17 -19.89
CA VAL A 371 -4.40 -10.68 -19.69
C VAL A 371 -4.33 -9.21 -19.31
N PHE A 372 -4.95 -8.36 -20.11
CA PHE A 372 -5.03 -6.92 -19.87
C PHE A 372 -6.45 -6.54 -19.51
N VAL A 373 -6.59 -5.57 -18.61
CA VAL A 373 -7.86 -4.91 -18.28
C VAL A 373 -7.80 -3.44 -18.65
N LEU A 374 -8.94 -2.88 -19.03
CA LEU A 374 -9.11 -1.46 -19.25
C LEU A 374 -9.70 -0.83 -17.99
N ALA A 375 -8.90 -0.09 -17.25
CA ALA A 375 -9.32 0.58 -16.02
C ALA A 375 -9.23 2.09 -16.18
N LYS A 376 -10.02 2.82 -15.38
CA LYS A 376 -9.94 4.27 -15.31
C LYS A 376 -8.77 4.64 -14.39
N LYS A 377 -7.70 5.18 -14.96
CA LYS A 377 -6.50 5.64 -14.26
C LYS A 377 -6.57 7.14 -13.98
N GLY A 378 -6.24 7.52 -12.75
CA GLY A 378 -6.19 8.91 -12.33
C GLY A 378 -7.57 9.57 -12.22
N PHE A 379 -8.60 8.81 -11.82
CA PHE A 379 -9.95 9.34 -11.61
C PHE A 379 -10.02 10.07 -10.25
N PRO A 380 -10.61 11.29 -10.17
CA PRO A 380 -10.70 12.03 -8.91
C PRO A 380 -11.69 11.40 -7.92
N ARG A 381 -11.16 10.87 -6.81
CA ARG A 381 -11.91 10.39 -5.63
C ARG A 381 -11.46 11.16 -4.39
N PRO A 382 -11.84 12.44 -4.25
CA PRO A 382 -11.32 13.30 -3.18
C PRO A 382 -11.70 12.82 -1.77
N ILE A 383 -12.79 12.07 -1.62
CA ILE A 383 -13.27 11.54 -0.33
C ILE A 383 -12.23 10.61 0.32
N VAL A 384 -11.36 9.93 -0.44
CA VAL A 384 -10.30 9.08 0.17
C VAL A 384 -9.32 9.88 1.04
N ASN A 385 -9.23 11.19 0.80
CA ASN A 385 -8.39 12.12 1.55
C ASN A 385 -9.17 12.87 2.65
N ALA A 386 -10.44 12.55 2.88
CA ALA A 386 -11.25 13.19 3.92
C ALA A 386 -10.86 12.71 5.33
N CYS A 387 -11.20 13.50 6.35
CA CYS A 387 -10.92 13.23 7.76
C CYS A 387 -9.42 13.14 8.05
N ALA A 388 -8.68 14.18 7.69
CA ALA A 388 -7.27 14.31 8.05
C ALA A 388 -7.01 14.34 9.57
N ASP A 389 -8.05 14.59 10.38
CA ASP A 389 -8.05 14.53 11.84
C ASP A 389 -8.18 13.09 12.40
N HIS A 390 -8.51 12.11 11.57
CA HIS A 390 -8.56 10.71 11.98
C HIS A 390 -7.17 10.05 11.91
N PRO A 391 -6.87 9.04 12.75
CA PRO A 391 -5.58 8.35 12.73
C PRO A 391 -5.24 7.76 11.35
N ASN A 392 -4.03 8.04 10.86
CA ASN A 392 -3.44 7.42 9.69
C ASN A 392 -2.56 6.22 10.12
N LEU A 393 -3.18 5.05 10.34
CA LEU A 393 -2.52 3.92 10.99
C LEU A 393 -1.25 3.45 10.29
N GLY A 394 -1.23 3.43 8.95
CA GLY A 394 -0.07 3.01 8.16
C GLY A 394 0.81 4.16 7.68
N GLY A 395 0.48 5.42 7.99
CA GLY A 395 1.22 6.59 7.51
C GLY A 395 1.18 6.78 5.99
N ALA A 396 0.25 6.13 5.29
CA ALA A 396 0.17 6.22 3.82
C ALA A 396 -0.56 7.50 3.39
N ALA A 397 -0.11 8.14 2.31
CA ALA A 397 -0.76 9.29 1.69
C ALA A 397 -0.99 9.09 0.19
N LEU A 398 -2.09 9.68 -0.31
CA LEU A 398 -2.55 9.60 -1.69
C LEU A 398 -2.88 10.99 -2.22
N SER A 399 -2.71 11.20 -3.52
CA SER A 399 -3.13 12.44 -4.19
C SER A 399 -4.65 12.61 -4.33
N GLY A 400 -5.44 11.56 -4.04
CA GLY A 400 -6.89 11.54 -4.26
C GLY A 400 -7.30 11.15 -5.68
N TYR A 401 -6.34 10.88 -6.57
CA TYR A 401 -6.58 10.27 -7.87
C TYR A 401 -6.35 8.77 -7.77
N VAL A 402 -7.38 7.98 -8.09
CA VAL A 402 -7.32 6.52 -7.95
C VAL A 402 -7.45 5.84 -9.31
N THR A 403 -7.01 4.59 -9.36
CA THR A 403 -7.33 3.67 -10.44
C THR A 403 -8.48 2.78 -10.00
N GLU A 404 -9.52 2.69 -10.84
CA GLU A 404 -10.74 1.93 -10.54
C GLU A 404 -11.32 1.29 -11.82
N PRO A 405 -12.28 0.36 -11.72
CA PRO A 405 -13.03 -0.10 -12.89
C PRO A 405 -13.78 1.04 -13.58
N LEU A 406 -14.41 0.79 -14.72
CA LEU A 406 -15.32 1.77 -15.33
C LEU A 406 -16.63 1.81 -14.52
N ALA A 407 -16.59 2.51 -13.38
CA ALA A 407 -17.62 2.50 -12.34
C ALA A 407 -18.71 3.57 -12.57
N ALA A 408 -19.94 3.16 -12.83
CA ALA A 408 -21.05 4.04 -13.17
C ALA A 408 -22.27 3.84 -12.27
N ILE A 409 -23.15 4.85 -12.30
CA ILE A 409 -24.51 4.74 -11.78
C ILE A 409 -25.44 4.46 -12.95
N THR A 410 -26.31 3.46 -12.80
CA THR A 410 -27.37 3.18 -13.78
C THR A 410 -28.44 4.26 -13.72
N LEU A 411 -28.94 4.69 -14.87
CA LEU A 411 -30.09 5.58 -14.94
C LEU A 411 -31.38 4.83 -14.55
N GLY A 412 -32.38 5.55 -14.06
CA GLY A 412 -33.65 4.95 -13.62
C GLY A 412 -34.32 4.18 -14.77
N GLY A 413 -34.54 2.87 -14.59
CA GLY A 413 -35.17 2.01 -15.59
C GLY A 413 -34.25 1.54 -16.74
N GLU A 414 -32.98 1.91 -16.73
CA GLU A 414 -31.99 1.51 -17.74
C GLU A 414 -31.63 0.03 -17.62
N ALA A 415 -31.74 -0.73 -18.72
CA ALA A 415 -31.35 -2.13 -18.74
C ALA A 415 -29.81 -2.27 -18.72
N ALA A 416 -29.30 -3.33 -18.08
CA ALA A 416 -27.85 -3.51 -17.93
C ALA A 416 -27.07 -3.50 -19.26
N PRO A 417 -27.51 -4.16 -20.35
CA PRO A 417 -26.79 -4.09 -21.63
C PRO A 417 -26.70 -2.68 -22.21
N GLN A 418 -27.77 -1.88 -22.05
CA GLN A 418 -27.80 -0.48 -22.50
C GLN A 418 -26.84 0.38 -21.68
N ALA A 419 -26.84 0.19 -20.35
CA ALA A 419 -25.89 0.87 -19.47
C ALA A 419 -24.44 0.52 -19.82
N ILE A 420 -24.12 -0.77 -20.03
CA ILE A 420 -22.78 -1.24 -20.37
C ILE A 420 -22.31 -0.62 -21.70
N ALA A 421 -23.12 -0.69 -22.75
CA ALA A 421 -22.77 -0.10 -24.05
C ALA A 421 -22.51 1.41 -23.94
N ARG A 422 -23.36 2.14 -23.22
CA ARG A 422 -23.18 3.57 -22.94
C ARG A 422 -21.89 3.85 -22.17
N ILE A 423 -21.61 3.10 -21.10
CA ILE A 423 -20.42 3.27 -20.27
C ILE A 423 -19.14 3.04 -21.08
N LEU A 424 -19.10 1.98 -21.89
CA LEU A 424 -17.97 1.67 -22.76
C LEU A 424 -17.74 2.78 -23.78
N HIS A 425 -18.81 3.29 -24.38
CA HIS A 425 -18.74 4.38 -25.34
C HIS A 425 -18.29 5.69 -24.70
N GLU A 426 -18.99 6.15 -23.66
CA GLU A 426 -18.73 7.44 -23.00
C GLU A 426 -17.37 7.49 -22.31
N ARG A 427 -16.93 6.37 -21.71
CA ARG A 427 -15.77 6.38 -20.81
C ARG A 427 -14.51 5.75 -21.39
N ALA A 428 -14.64 4.83 -22.34
CA ALA A 428 -13.51 4.18 -23.00
C ALA A 428 -13.48 4.42 -24.52
N GLY A 429 -14.47 5.11 -25.10
CA GLY A 429 -14.55 5.30 -26.54
C GLY A 429 -14.80 4.01 -27.33
N LEU A 430 -15.24 2.94 -26.66
CA LEU A 430 -15.46 1.63 -27.27
C LEU A 430 -16.91 1.54 -27.77
N GLY A 431 -17.08 1.44 -29.09
CA GLY A 431 -18.38 1.18 -29.69
C GLY A 431 -18.78 -0.31 -29.61
N GLU A 432 -20.05 -0.61 -29.89
CA GLU A 432 -20.61 -1.98 -29.80
C GLU A 432 -19.82 -3.02 -30.59
N GLY A 433 -19.26 -2.66 -31.75
CA GLY A 433 -18.44 -3.56 -32.57
C GLY A 433 -17.12 -4.01 -31.93
N HIS A 434 -16.72 -3.42 -30.79
CA HIS A 434 -15.53 -3.85 -30.03
C HIS A 434 -15.86 -4.91 -28.97
N VAL A 435 -17.13 -5.09 -28.61
CA VAL A 435 -17.55 -6.00 -27.56
C VAL A 435 -17.71 -7.41 -28.12
N LEU A 436 -16.96 -8.36 -27.58
CA LEU A 436 -17.03 -9.77 -27.97
C LEU A 436 -17.98 -10.56 -27.07
N HIS A 437 -17.92 -10.32 -25.76
CA HIS A 437 -18.71 -11.04 -24.78
C HIS A 437 -18.93 -10.21 -23.52
N VAL A 438 -20.11 -10.33 -22.90
CA VAL A 438 -20.44 -9.73 -21.61
C VAL A 438 -20.81 -10.85 -20.65
N SER A 439 -20.09 -10.97 -19.54
CA SER A 439 -20.37 -12.01 -18.53
C SER A 439 -21.70 -11.79 -17.81
N GLU A 440 -22.21 -12.83 -17.17
CA GLU A 440 -23.20 -12.65 -16.09
C GLU A 440 -22.61 -11.78 -14.95
N PRO A 441 -23.43 -10.97 -14.26
CA PRO A 441 -22.95 -10.14 -13.17
C PRO A 441 -22.70 -10.95 -11.91
N VAL A 442 -21.61 -10.65 -11.22
CA VAL A 442 -21.46 -10.97 -9.79
C VAL A 442 -21.90 -9.76 -8.97
N ARG A 443 -22.53 -10.03 -7.83
CA ARG A 443 -23.10 -8.99 -6.96
C ARG A 443 -22.57 -9.12 -5.55
N TYR A 444 -21.98 -8.05 -5.05
CA TYR A 444 -21.44 -7.98 -3.70
C TYR A 444 -21.75 -6.63 -3.06
N PHE A 445 -21.80 -6.62 -1.74
CA PHE A 445 -21.93 -5.44 -0.90
C PHE A 445 -20.54 -4.96 -0.51
N THR A 446 -20.30 -3.65 -0.59
CA THR A 446 -19.00 -3.04 -0.33
C THR A 446 -18.72 -2.86 1.16
N SER A 447 -19.70 -2.31 1.90
CA SER A 447 -19.64 -2.09 3.36
C SER A 447 -21.07 -2.12 3.95
N PRO A 448 -21.75 -3.29 3.95
CA PRO A 448 -23.20 -3.40 4.24
C PRO A 448 -23.59 -3.07 5.69
N GLY A 449 -22.62 -2.82 6.57
CA GLY A 449 -22.87 -2.39 7.95
C GLY A 449 -23.24 -0.91 8.10
N GLY A 450 -23.03 -0.09 7.06
CA GLY A 450 -23.40 1.33 7.08
C GLY A 450 -23.72 1.94 5.71
N VAL A 451 -23.45 1.20 4.62
CA VAL A 451 -23.73 1.64 3.24
C VAL A 451 -24.73 0.68 2.60
N ASN A 452 -25.89 1.19 2.21
CA ASN A 452 -26.91 0.47 1.45
C ASN A 452 -26.56 0.45 -0.05
N GLU A 453 -25.43 -0.16 -0.38
CA GLU A 453 -24.90 -0.27 -1.73
C GLU A 453 -24.60 -1.73 -2.10
N ARG A 454 -25.15 -2.17 -3.23
CA ARG A 454 -24.78 -3.43 -3.88
C ARG A 454 -24.24 -3.13 -5.27
N VAL A 455 -23.01 -3.57 -5.52
CA VAL A 455 -22.36 -3.46 -6.83
C VAL A 455 -22.84 -4.60 -7.72
N SER A 456 -23.10 -4.32 -9.00
CA SER A 456 -23.23 -5.34 -10.05
C SER A 456 -22.03 -5.22 -10.98
N ALA A 457 -21.16 -6.24 -10.99
CA ALA A 457 -19.89 -6.20 -11.70
C ALA A 457 -19.87 -7.14 -12.91
N TYR A 458 -19.51 -6.60 -14.07
CA TYR A 458 -19.47 -7.28 -15.36
C TYR A 458 -18.05 -7.34 -15.90
N LEU A 459 -17.65 -8.51 -16.38
CA LEU A 459 -16.46 -8.69 -17.19
C LEU A 459 -16.87 -8.57 -18.66
N VAL A 460 -16.19 -7.71 -19.41
CA VAL A 460 -16.51 -7.48 -20.83
C VAL A 460 -15.29 -7.81 -21.67
N GLU A 461 -15.37 -8.88 -22.45
CA GLU A 461 -14.31 -9.19 -23.41
C GLU A 461 -14.41 -8.22 -24.59
N VAL A 462 -13.30 -7.58 -24.93
CA VAL A 462 -13.23 -6.59 -26.02
C VAL A 462 -12.09 -6.90 -26.99
N LEU A 463 -12.19 -6.40 -28.21
CA LEU A 463 -11.07 -6.39 -29.14
C LEU A 463 -9.94 -5.48 -28.61
N PRO A 464 -8.66 -5.86 -28.76
CA PRO A 464 -7.54 -4.96 -28.52
C PRO A 464 -7.70 -3.71 -29.41
N SER A 465 -7.69 -2.52 -28.81
CA SER A 465 -7.80 -1.27 -29.55
C SER A 465 -7.08 -0.14 -28.80
N ASP A 466 -6.63 0.86 -29.54
CA ASP A 466 -6.14 2.11 -28.97
C ASP A 466 -7.31 2.86 -28.31
N VAL A 467 -7.38 2.74 -26.99
CA VAL A 467 -8.38 3.42 -26.18
C VAL A 467 -8.17 4.93 -26.31
N ARG A 468 -9.21 5.62 -26.75
CA ARG A 468 -9.18 7.09 -26.86
C ARG A 468 -9.41 7.72 -25.49
N PRO A 469 -8.81 8.89 -25.20
CA PRO A 469 -9.18 9.67 -24.04
C PRO A 469 -10.69 9.97 -24.12
N ALA A 470 -11.44 9.53 -23.11
CA ALA A 470 -12.81 9.97 -22.95
C ALA A 470 -12.85 11.48 -22.67
N LEU A 471 -13.93 12.14 -23.08
CA LEU A 471 -14.24 13.50 -22.65
C LEU A 471 -14.25 13.56 -21.12
N ASP A 472 -13.72 14.65 -20.55
CA ASP A 472 -13.78 14.83 -19.11
C ASP A 472 -15.24 14.94 -18.65
N TYR A 473 -15.62 14.06 -17.73
CA TYR A 473 -16.95 14.03 -17.12
C TYR A 473 -16.79 14.12 -15.61
N GLY A 474 -17.02 15.30 -15.06
CA GLY A 474 -16.89 15.56 -13.63
C GLY A 474 -16.67 17.04 -13.34
N PRO A 475 -16.73 17.44 -12.06
CA PRO A 475 -16.54 18.83 -11.67
C PRO A 475 -15.08 19.22 -11.40
N PHE A 476 -14.14 18.28 -11.56
CA PHE A 476 -12.70 18.53 -11.51
C PHE A 476 -12.15 18.70 -12.92
N THR A 477 -10.92 19.23 -13.06
CA THR A 477 -10.36 19.58 -14.37
C THR A 477 -10.12 18.38 -15.28
N SER A 478 -10.00 17.17 -14.72
CA SER A 478 -9.97 15.95 -15.50
C SER A 478 -10.67 14.80 -14.80
N ALA A 479 -11.31 13.93 -15.59
CA ALA A 479 -11.80 12.64 -15.16
C ALA A 479 -10.71 11.56 -15.20
N GLY A 480 -9.48 11.86 -15.59
CA GLY A 480 -8.43 10.86 -15.84
C GLY A 480 -8.63 10.15 -17.17
N SER A 481 -7.89 9.06 -17.40
CA SER A 481 -7.86 8.36 -18.68
C SER A 481 -8.11 6.86 -18.53
N VAL A 482 -8.66 6.22 -19.56
CA VAL A 482 -8.71 4.75 -19.58
C VAL A 482 -7.39 4.22 -20.13
N ARG A 483 -6.84 3.22 -19.46
CA ARG A 483 -5.54 2.63 -19.77
C ARG A 483 -5.63 1.11 -19.70
N GLU A 484 -4.85 0.46 -20.56
CA GLU A 484 -4.54 -0.94 -20.41
C GLU A 484 -3.63 -1.15 -19.18
N LEU A 485 -3.97 -2.15 -18.37
CA LEU A 485 -3.20 -2.58 -17.22
C LEU A 485 -3.05 -4.10 -17.27
N ASP A 486 -1.84 -4.63 -17.03
CA ASP A 486 -1.66 -6.07 -16.84
C ASP A 486 -2.35 -6.51 -15.55
N ALA A 487 -3.24 -7.49 -15.67
CA ALA A 487 -4.06 -7.99 -14.57
C ALA A 487 -3.21 -8.43 -13.36
N ARG A 488 -2.12 -9.16 -13.58
CA ARG A 488 -1.26 -9.68 -12.49
C ARG A 488 -0.47 -8.56 -11.83
N GLN A 489 -0.09 -7.54 -12.59
CA GLN A 489 0.59 -6.38 -12.07
C GLN A 489 -0.30 -5.55 -11.15
N VAL A 490 -1.59 -5.38 -11.50
CA VAL A 490 -2.56 -4.72 -10.61
C VAL A 490 -2.69 -5.50 -9.30
N LEU A 491 -2.80 -6.84 -9.35
CA LEU A 491 -2.85 -7.66 -8.12
C LEU A 491 -1.59 -7.50 -7.27
N ARG A 492 -0.41 -7.52 -7.89
CA ARG A 492 0.86 -7.23 -7.19
C ARG A 492 0.81 -5.87 -6.50
N ALA A 493 0.33 -4.83 -7.18
CA ALA A 493 0.16 -3.51 -6.59
C ALA A 493 -0.79 -3.50 -5.39
N CYS A 494 -1.90 -4.24 -5.44
CA CYS A 494 -2.80 -4.39 -4.30
C CYS A 494 -2.11 -5.05 -3.08
N HIS A 495 -1.29 -6.07 -3.31
CA HIS A 495 -0.57 -6.78 -2.24
C HIS A 495 0.40 -5.87 -1.47
N VAL A 496 0.84 -4.77 -2.07
CA VAL A 496 1.82 -3.86 -1.48
C VAL A 496 1.26 -2.47 -1.17
N GLY A 497 -0.06 -2.27 -1.31
CA GLY A 497 -0.71 -0.97 -1.05
C GLY A 497 -0.46 0.09 -2.13
N GLY A 498 -0.06 -0.35 -3.32
CA GLY A 498 0.13 0.48 -4.50
C GLY A 498 -1.14 0.71 -5.32
N MET A 499 -2.13 -0.18 -5.18
CA MET A 499 -3.49 -0.03 -5.70
C MET A 499 -4.48 -0.28 -4.56
N VAL A 500 -5.49 0.58 -4.46
CA VAL A 500 -6.33 0.68 -3.26
C VAL A 500 -7.83 0.48 -3.54
N ASP A 501 -8.26 0.26 -4.78
CA ASP A 501 -9.68 -0.01 -5.07
C ASP A 501 -9.97 -1.52 -5.02
N ALA A 502 -10.75 -1.93 -4.01
CA ALA A 502 -11.08 -3.34 -3.80
C ALA A 502 -11.90 -3.94 -4.95
N ARG A 503 -12.72 -3.13 -5.63
CA ARG A 503 -13.63 -3.62 -6.67
C ARG A 503 -12.85 -3.98 -7.93
N LEU A 504 -11.79 -3.25 -8.25
CA LEU A 504 -10.84 -3.63 -9.30
C LEU A 504 -10.15 -4.96 -8.96
N GLU A 505 -9.62 -5.10 -7.75
CA GLU A 505 -8.92 -6.31 -7.29
C GLU A 505 -9.80 -7.56 -7.36
N ILE A 506 -11.01 -7.48 -6.79
CA ILE A 506 -11.99 -8.58 -6.78
C ILE A 506 -12.28 -9.06 -8.21
N ASN A 507 -12.54 -8.13 -9.13
CA ASN A 507 -12.92 -8.47 -10.49
C ASN A 507 -11.74 -8.98 -11.33
N ILE A 508 -10.50 -8.59 -11.02
CA ILE A 508 -9.31 -9.14 -11.66
C ILE A 508 -9.06 -10.57 -11.21
N HIS A 509 -9.14 -10.88 -9.90
CA HIS A 509 -9.03 -12.26 -9.43
C HIS A 509 -10.10 -13.16 -10.06
N ARG A 510 -11.35 -12.68 -10.10
CA ARG A 510 -12.46 -13.36 -10.77
C ARG A 510 -12.15 -13.62 -12.25
N LEU A 511 -11.69 -12.60 -12.97
CA LEU A 511 -11.33 -12.71 -14.38
C LEU A 511 -10.26 -13.79 -14.58
N LEU A 512 -9.13 -13.71 -13.87
CA LEU A 512 -8.04 -14.67 -14.03
C LEU A 512 -8.49 -16.10 -13.73
N ARG A 513 -9.33 -16.30 -12.71
CA ARG A 513 -9.90 -17.62 -12.42
C ARG A 513 -10.81 -18.13 -13.53
N GLN A 514 -11.75 -17.32 -14.05
CA GLN A 514 -12.62 -17.72 -15.16
C GLN A 514 -11.81 -18.11 -16.41
N LEU A 515 -10.67 -17.45 -16.58
CA LEU A 515 -9.73 -17.67 -17.67
C LEU A 515 -8.76 -18.83 -17.43
N GLY A 516 -8.81 -19.51 -16.27
CA GLY A 516 -7.85 -20.55 -15.88
C GLY A 516 -6.40 -20.05 -15.81
N ALA A 517 -6.20 -18.75 -15.59
CA ALA A 517 -4.88 -18.11 -15.58
C ALA A 517 -4.38 -17.93 -14.14
N SER A 518 -3.10 -18.26 -13.88
CA SER A 518 -2.47 -18.01 -12.58
C SER A 518 -2.44 -16.49 -12.28
N PRO A 519 -2.70 -16.08 -11.02
CA PRO A 519 -2.54 -14.70 -10.57
C PRO A 519 -1.07 -14.27 -10.45
N GLY A 520 -0.12 -15.16 -10.69
CA GLY A 520 1.32 -14.91 -10.51
C GLY A 520 1.77 -15.16 -9.06
N PRO A 521 2.99 -14.78 -8.67
CA PRO A 521 3.47 -14.99 -7.30
C PRO A 521 2.82 -14.02 -6.30
N TRP A 522 2.60 -14.50 -5.08
CA TRP A 522 2.30 -13.62 -3.94
C TRP A 522 3.55 -12.84 -3.55
N ILE A 523 3.36 -11.55 -3.24
CA ILE A 523 4.47 -10.64 -2.90
C ILE A 523 4.25 -9.83 -1.62
N GLY A 524 3.20 -10.16 -0.86
CA GLY A 524 2.97 -9.60 0.47
C GLY A 524 3.74 -10.35 1.55
N ALA A 525 3.28 -10.26 2.80
CA ALA A 525 3.89 -10.97 3.92
C ALA A 525 3.88 -12.49 3.71
N SER A 526 4.96 -13.18 4.10
CA SER A 526 5.00 -14.65 4.07
C SER A 526 4.22 -15.22 5.25
N LEU A 527 3.25 -16.09 4.97
CA LEU A 527 2.43 -16.75 5.99
C LEU A 527 3.06 -18.08 6.39
N ALA A 528 3.56 -18.17 7.62
CA ALA A 528 4.12 -19.38 8.20
C ALA A 528 3.17 -19.94 9.26
N LEU A 529 2.07 -20.56 8.81
CA LEU A 529 1.08 -21.20 9.68
C LEU A 529 1.62 -22.51 10.27
N THR A 530 1.36 -22.71 11.56
CA THR A 530 1.74 -23.92 12.31
C THR A 530 0.71 -25.02 12.07
N GLU A 531 1.17 -26.21 11.68
CA GLU A 531 0.28 -27.38 11.60
C GLU A 531 -0.19 -27.80 13.00
N GLN A 532 -1.49 -28.00 13.15
CA GLN A 532 -2.14 -28.43 14.38
C GLN A 532 -2.79 -29.83 14.18
N PRO A 533 -2.89 -30.66 15.25
CA PRO A 533 -3.25 -32.08 15.13
C PRO A 533 -4.68 -32.32 14.65
N HIS A 534 -5.59 -31.38 14.92
CA HIS A 534 -6.99 -31.39 14.51
C HIS A 534 -7.45 -29.97 14.20
N GLY A 535 -8.66 -29.83 13.67
CA GLY A 535 -9.28 -28.53 13.42
C GLY A 535 -10.80 -28.58 13.51
N PRO A 536 -11.44 -27.40 13.45
CA PRO A 536 -12.89 -27.28 13.55
C PRO A 536 -13.59 -28.01 12.41
N ARG A 537 -14.76 -28.61 12.69
CA ARG A 537 -15.55 -29.32 11.66
C ARG A 537 -16.08 -28.34 10.60
N GLU A 538 -16.26 -28.84 9.38
CA GLU A 538 -16.89 -28.06 8.33
C GLU A 538 -18.36 -27.81 8.67
N ALA A 539 -18.80 -26.57 8.52
CA ALA A 539 -20.17 -26.12 8.62
C ALA A 539 -20.74 -26.02 7.20
N PRO A 540 -21.64 -26.92 6.76
CA PRO A 540 -22.17 -26.93 5.40
C PRO A 540 -22.93 -25.64 5.02
N ASP A 541 -23.43 -24.93 6.03
CA ASP A 541 -24.15 -23.67 5.92
C ASP A 541 -23.23 -22.44 5.93
N ALA A 542 -21.90 -22.59 6.00
CA ALA A 542 -20.96 -21.49 6.20
C ALA A 542 -21.11 -20.35 5.17
N LEU A 543 -21.46 -20.66 3.91
CA LEU A 543 -21.70 -19.67 2.85
C LEU A 543 -23.18 -19.39 2.58
N THR A 544 -24.08 -20.10 3.24
CA THR A 544 -25.52 -20.01 3.02
C THR A 544 -26.23 -19.73 4.35
N PRO A 545 -26.02 -18.53 4.93
CA PRO A 545 -26.71 -18.14 6.14
C PRO A 545 -28.23 -18.17 5.95
N GLU A 546 -28.96 -18.32 7.06
CA GLU A 546 -30.41 -18.38 7.04
C GLU A 546 -31.02 -17.12 6.43
N ARG A 547 -31.95 -17.30 5.48
CA ARG A 547 -32.66 -16.18 4.85
C ARG A 547 -33.91 -15.83 5.64
N ARG A 548 -33.82 -14.79 6.47
CA ARG A 548 -34.95 -14.22 7.21
C ARG A 548 -35.07 -12.73 6.97
N ALA A 549 -36.30 -12.23 6.89
CA ALA A 549 -36.58 -10.80 6.96
C ALA A 549 -36.85 -10.44 8.43
N VAL A 550 -35.91 -9.73 9.06
CA VAL A 550 -35.92 -9.41 10.50
C VAL A 550 -35.74 -7.91 10.79
N PHE A 551 -35.68 -7.08 9.75
CA PHE A 551 -35.59 -5.63 9.87
C PHE A 551 -36.86 -4.94 9.38
N SER A 552 -37.30 -3.93 10.14
CA SER A 552 -38.37 -3.01 9.75
C SER A 552 -37.84 -1.57 9.75
N ALA A 553 -38.47 -0.70 8.97
CA ALA A 553 -38.17 0.73 8.99
C ALA A 553 -38.38 1.29 10.42
N HIS A 554 -37.55 2.24 10.81
CA HIS A 554 -37.57 2.85 12.13
C HIS A 554 -37.65 4.37 12.01
N ASP A 555 -38.76 4.96 12.43
CA ASP A 555 -39.05 6.38 12.22
C ASP A 555 -38.63 7.28 13.38
N ASP A 556 -38.21 6.72 14.53
CA ASP A 556 -37.84 7.49 15.74
C ASP A 556 -36.45 8.17 15.64
N GLY A 557 -35.87 8.21 14.44
CA GLY A 557 -34.66 8.95 14.10
C GLY A 557 -33.35 8.17 14.21
N ALA A 558 -32.27 8.86 13.85
CA ALA A 558 -30.89 8.36 13.86
C ALA A 558 -30.36 8.12 15.29
N THR A 559 -29.62 7.03 15.49
CA THR A 559 -28.86 6.72 16.72
C THR A 559 -27.57 7.54 16.84
N GLY A 560 -27.08 8.13 15.74
CA GLY A 560 -25.85 8.92 15.69
C GLY A 560 -24.57 8.10 15.49
N TYR A 561 -24.68 6.83 15.11
CA TYR A 561 -23.52 6.00 14.80
C TYR A 561 -22.83 6.45 13.50
N LEU A 562 -23.61 6.80 12.50
CA LEU A 562 -23.23 7.35 11.21
C LEU A 562 -23.35 8.88 11.27
N SER A 563 -22.29 9.55 10.84
CA SER A 563 -22.22 11.01 10.75
C SER A 563 -22.01 11.39 9.28
N PRO A 564 -23.10 11.79 8.57
CA PRO A 564 -22.98 12.45 7.29
C PRO A 564 -22.18 13.75 7.45
N ARG A 565 -21.31 14.04 6.49
CA ARG A 565 -20.48 15.25 6.45
C ARG A 565 -20.52 15.87 5.06
N THR A 566 -20.38 17.18 4.99
CA THR A 566 -20.01 17.87 3.75
C THR A 566 -18.56 18.32 3.88
N GLY A 567 -17.74 18.00 2.88
CA GLY A 567 -16.39 18.52 2.75
C GLY A 567 -16.25 19.30 1.46
N THR A 568 -15.48 20.38 1.49
CA THR A 568 -15.07 21.08 0.26
C THR A 568 -13.67 20.64 -0.12
N PHE A 569 -13.55 20.10 -1.31
CA PHE A 569 -12.31 19.54 -1.83
C PHE A 569 -11.75 20.43 -2.93
N THR A 570 -10.50 20.86 -2.78
CA THR A 570 -9.79 21.62 -3.80
C THR A 570 -8.90 20.73 -4.62
N GLU A 571 -8.87 20.98 -5.92
CA GLU A 571 -7.86 20.46 -6.84
C GLU A 571 -6.77 21.49 -6.99
N ARG A 572 -5.51 21.10 -6.75
CA ARG A 572 -4.36 22.02 -6.80
C ARG A 572 -3.34 21.56 -7.83
N ASP A 573 -2.79 22.51 -8.58
CA ASP A 573 -1.66 22.26 -9.48
C ASP A 573 -0.31 22.24 -8.73
N ALA A 574 0.77 21.98 -9.46
CA ALA A 574 2.13 21.95 -8.90
C ALA A 574 2.61 23.28 -8.29
N LYS A 575 1.95 24.40 -8.60
CA LYS A 575 2.22 25.74 -8.04
C LYS A 575 1.29 26.08 -6.87
N GLY A 576 0.46 25.13 -6.43
CA GLY A 576 -0.53 25.32 -5.38
C GLY A 576 -1.76 26.15 -5.80
N ARG A 577 -1.93 26.43 -7.09
CA ARG A 577 -3.12 27.15 -7.59
C ARG A 577 -4.32 26.22 -7.53
N VAL A 578 -5.42 26.73 -7.00
CA VAL A 578 -6.69 25.99 -6.98
C VAL A 578 -7.29 26.03 -8.39
N LEU A 579 -7.41 24.86 -8.99
CA LEU A 579 -8.00 24.65 -10.32
C LEU A 579 -9.52 24.46 -10.24
N ALA A 580 -9.99 23.75 -9.21
CA ALA A 580 -11.39 23.51 -8.94
C ALA A 580 -11.63 23.40 -7.43
N SER A 581 -12.85 23.72 -7.00
CA SER A 581 -13.29 23.59 -5.60
C SER A 581 -14.69 22.99 -5.59
N VAL A 582 -14.82 21.79 -5.02
CA VAL A 582 -16.01 20.97 -5.19
C VAL A 582 -16.52 20.47 -3.84
N PRO A 583 -17.76 20.79 -3.44
CA PRO A 583 -18.38 20.20 -2.26
C PRO A 583 -18.77 18.73 -2.52
N ARG A 584 -18.60 17.90 -1.51
CA ARG A 584 -18.98 16.49 -1.50
C ARG A 584 -19.57 16.08 -0.17
N GLU A 585 -20.68 15.36 -0.26
CA GLU A 585 -21.24 14.65 0.88
C GLU A 585 -20.55 13.29 1.00
N TYR A 586 -20.17 12.93 2.22
CA TYR A 586 -19.59 11.63 2.54
C TYR A 586 -19.99 11.18 3.94
N LEU A 587 -19.73 9.92 4.25
CA LEU A 587 -20.10 9.30 5.51
C LEU A 587 -18.87 8.88 6.32
N VAL A 588 -18.91 9.14 7.62
CA VAL A 588 -17.98 8.54 8.60
C VAL A 588 -18.69 8.04 9.86
N PRO A 589 -18.06 7.15 10.64
CA PRO A 589 -18.56 6.81 11.97
C PRO A 589 -18.45 8.01 12.93
N GLY A 590 -19.45 8.22 13.77
CA GLY A 590 -19.45 9.24 14.82
C GLY A 590 -18.41 8.95 15.91
N GLY A 591 -18.47 7.76 16.51
CA GLY A 591 -17.61 7.36 17.64
C GLY A 591 -16.33 6.59 17.28
N ALA A 592 -16.22 6.06 16.06
CA ALA A 592 -15.06 5.29 15.61
C ALA A 592 -14.18 6.08 14.62
N SER A 593 -13.02 5.53 14.27
CA SER A 593 -12.15 6.07 13.23
C SER A 593 -12.63 5.66 11.83
N ARG A 594 -11.96 6.15 10.78
CA ARG A 594 -12.21 5.74 9.39
C ARG A 594 -11.61 4.37 9.06
N ASN A 595 -10.85 3.78 9.98
CA ASN A 595 -10.14 2.53 9.75
C ASN A 595 -10.99 1.33 10.17
N THR A 596 -10.93 0.26 9.37
CA THR A 596 -11.61 -1.01 9.64
C THR A 596 -10.56 -2.12 9.68
N ALA A 597 -10.52 -2.94 10.72
CA ALA A 597 -9.75 -4.18 10.71
C ALA A 597 -10.62 -5.30 10.12
N VAL A 598 -10.06 -6.06 9.18
CA VAL A 598 -10.70 -7.21 8.54
C VAL A 598 -9.83 -8.43 8.83
N ALA A 599 -10.29 -9.34 9.68
CA ALA A 599 -9.45 -10.41 10.22
C ALA A 599 -10.04 -11.77 9.85
N LEU A 600 -9.37 -12.51 8.97
CA LEU A 600 -9.77 -13.86 8.55
C LEU A 600 -9.10 -14.91 9.45
N PRO A 601 -9.84 -15.58 10.35
CA PRO A 601 -9.32 -16.65 11.18
C PRO A 601 -8.97 -17.86 10.32
N VAL A 602 -7.79 -18.46 10.56
CA VAL A 602 -7.29 -19.62 9.82
C VAL A 602 -6.69 -20.65 10.78
N VAL A 603 -6.95 -21.92 10.50
CA VAL A 603 -6.31 -23.07 11.14
C VAL A 603 -5.67 -23.93 10.05
N ARG A 604 -4.41 -24.31 10.23
CA ARG A 604 -3.72 -25.28 9.39
C ARG A 604 -3.72 -26.64 10.06
N THR A 605 -4.21 -27.67 9.37
CA THR A 605 -4.16 -29.07 9.81
C THR A 605 -3.48 -29.92 8.73
N ARG A 606 -3.34 -31.23 8.98
CA ARG A 606 -2.90 -32.20 7.98
C ARG A 606 -3.82 -32.30 6.76
N GLU A 607 -5.10 -31.96 6.93
CA GLU A 607 -6.11 -32.02 5.86
C GLU A 607 -6.09 -30.77 4.97
N GLY A 608 -5.38 -29.71 5.36
CA GLY A 608 -5.32 -28.45 4.64
C GLY A 608 -5.64 -27.25 5.53
N PHE A 609 -6.16 -26.19 4.91
CA PHE A 609 -6.49 -24.94 5.59
C PHE A 609 -8.00 -24.84 5.84
N ARG A 610 -8.38 -24.46 7.06
CA ARG A 610 -9.76 -24.15 7.42
C ARG A 610 -9.86 -22.67 7.78
N VAL A 611 -10.90 -22.00 7.29
CA VAL A 611 -11.16 -20.58 7.55
C VAL A 611 -12.48 -20.40 8.28
N GLY A 612 -12.53 -19.44 9.21
CA GLY A 612 -13.70 -19.16 10.04
C GLY A 612 -14.47 -17.94 9.55
N LEU A 613 -15.76 -18.10 9.29
CA LEU A 613 -16.66 -17.03 8.85
C LEU A 613 -17.68 -16.66 9.94
N GLU A 614 -18.12 -15.42 9.92
CA GLU A 614 -19.23 -14.94 10.74
C GLU A 614 -20.51 -14.90 9.91
N HIS A 615 -21.64 -15.26 10.51
CA HIS A 615 -22.97 -14.99 9.94
C HIS A 615 -23.55 -13.76 10.59
N ARG A 616 -23.89 -12.74 9.78
CA ARG A 616 -24.53 -11.50 10.25
C ARG A 616 -25.87 -11.30 9.58
N GLU A 617 -26.78 -10.65 10.31
CA GLU A 617 -28.04 -10.14 9.76
C GLU A 617 -27.88 -8.62 9.55
N LEU A 618 -28.01 -8.17 8.31
CA LEU A 618 -27.79 -6.77 7.93
C LEU A 618 -28.98 -6.20 7.13
N PRO A 619 -29.46 -4.99 7.47
CA PRO A 619 -30.63 -4.40 6.80
C PRO A 619 -30.37 -4.08 5.32
N ALA A 620 -29.15 -3.70 4.95
CA ALA A 620 -28.78 -3.48 3.55
C ALA A 620 -28.96 -4.77 2.72
N VAL A 621 -28.59 -5.92 3.27
CA VAL A 621 -28.73 -7.21 2.57
C VAL A 621 -30.20 -7.56 2.41
N GLN A 622 -31.01 -7.35 3.45
CA GLN A 622 -32.45 -7.56 3.39
C GLN A 622 -33.12 -6.67 2.34
N HIS A 623 -32.75 -5.39 2.29
CA HIS A 623 -33.29 -4.43 1.32
C HIS A 623 -33.11 -4.89 -0.13
N PHE A 624 -31.97 -5.53 -0.44
CA PHE A 624 -31.62 -5.94 -1.80
C PHE A 624 -31.97 -7.39 -2.17
N THR A 625 -32.19 -8.26 -1.18
CA THR A 625 -32.35 -9.72 -1.41
C THR A 625 -33.59 -10.32 -0.77
N GLY A 626 -34.29 -9.58 0.09
CA GLY A 626 -35.41 -10.06 0.90
C GLY A 626 -34.99 -10.83 2.16
N GLY A 627 -33.71 -11.19 2.33
CA GLY A 627 -33.18 -11.84 3.53
C GLY A 627 -32.01 -11.07 4.12
N ALA A 628 -31.90 -11.03 5.45
CA ALA A 628 -30.86 -10.27 6.14
C ALA A 628 -29.51 -10.99 6.26
N GLY A 629 -29.52 -12.32 6.17
CA GLY A 629 -28.33 -13.16 6.41
C GLY A 629 -27.22 -12.96 5.38
N LEU A 630 -25.99 -12.77 5.85
CA LEU A 630 -24.77 -12.65 5.06
C LEU A 630 -23.60 -13.37 5.75
N ALA A 631 -22.85 -14.16 4.99
CA ALA A 631 -21.57 -14.72 5.42
C ALA A 631 -20.49 -13.65 5.20
N VAL A 632 -19.80 -13.28 6.27
CA VAL A 632 -18.78 -12.23 6.27
C VAL A 632 -17.50 -12.74 6.93
N VAL A 633 -16.41 -12.04 6.66
CA VAL A 633 -15.21 -12.12 7.51
C VAL A 633 -15.43 -11.25 8.76
N PRO A 634 -14.99 -11.67 9.96
CA PRO A 634 -14.96 -10.80 11.13
C PRO A 634 -14.27 -9.47 10.85
N ALA A 635 -14.98 -8.36 11.09
CA ALA A 635 -14.48 -7.03 10.80
C ALA A 635 -15.03 -5.98 11.76
N TRP A 636 -14.19 -5.02 12.16
CA TRP A 636 -14.51 -4.00 13.16
C TRP A 636 -14.03 -2.63 12.77
N ARG A 637 -14.87 -1.61 12.97
CA ARG A 637 -14.42 -0.21 13.00
C ARG A 637 -13.48 0.00 14.15
N LEU A 638 -12.32 0.57 13.88
CA LEU A 638 -11.27 0.77 14.86
C LEU A 638 -11.53 2.04 15.69
N PRO A 639 -11.33 2.02 17.02
CA PRO A 639 -11.44 3.21 17.85
C PRO A 639 -10.41 4.27 17.46
N ARG A 640 -10.75 5.55 17.69
CA ARG A 640 -9.86 6.69 17.40
C ARG A 640 -8.61 6.73 18.27
N THR A 641 -8.58 5.97 19.36
CA THR A 641 -7.43 5.84 20.27
C THR A 641 -6.30 4.98 19.72
N LEU A 642 -6.56 4.13 18.71
CA LEU A 642 -5.51 3.41 18.01
C LEU A 642 -4.80 4.38 17.07
N SER A 643 -3.53 4.68 17.38
CA SER A 643 -2.72 5.64 16.62
C SER A 643 -1.82 4.98 15.57
N HIS A 644 -1.52 3.68 15.70
CA HIS A 644 -0.57 2.97 14.84
C HIS A 644 -1.05 1.57 14.47
N LEU A 645 -0.69 1.11 13.28
CA LEU A 645 -1.08 -0.19 12.73
C LEU A 645 -0.63 -1.38 13.60
N SER A 646 0.51 -1.28 14.29
CA SER A 646 1.03 -2.35 15.15
C SER A 646 0.14 -2.71 16.33
N LEU A 647 -0.83 -1.86 16.68
CA LEU A 647 -1.79 -2.11 17.76
C LEU A 647 -3.02 -2.91 17.29
N VAL A 648 -3.24 -2.98 15.97
CA VAL A 648 -4.44 -3.61 15.38
C VAL A 648 -4.49 -5.13 15.62
N PRO A 649 -3.38 -5.89 15.51
CA PRO A 649 -3.39 -7.32 15.82
C PRO A 649 -3.87 -7.65 17.24
N THR A 650 -3.40 -6.90 18.24
CA THR A 650 -3.81 -7.09 19.65
C THR A 650 -5.29 -6.79 19.82
N PHE A 651 -5.77 -5.67 19.26
CA PHE A 651 -7.20 -5.33 19.26
C PHE A 651 -8.05 -6.43 18.60
N ALA A 652 -7.66 -6.91 17.43
CA ALA A 652 -8.36 -7.97 16.71
C ALA A 652 -8.37 -9.27 17.52
N ALA A 653 -7.27 -9.63 18.18
CA ALA A 653 -7.20 -10.81 19.04
C ALA A 653 -8.13 -10.72 20.24
N GLU A 654 -8.24 -9.56 20.88
CA GLU A 654 -9.20 -9.32 21.97
C GLU A 654 -10.64 -9.45 21.50
N ARG A 655 -11.00 -8.84 20.36
CA ARG A 655 -12.34 -8.96 19.77
C ARG A 655 -12.67 -10.41 19.40
N LEU A 656 -11.76 -11.10 18.75
CA LEU A 656 -11.91 -12.51 18.37
C LEU A 656 -12.15 -13.42 19.59
N ARG A 657 -11.41 -13.19 20.67
CA ARG A 657 -11.61 -13.91 21.94
C ARG A 657 -12.98 -13.62 22.55
N GLU A 658 -13.39 -12.36 22.61
CA GLU A 658 -14.65 -11.94 23.27
C GLU A 658 -15.90 -12.30 22.45
N GLU A 659 -15.85 -12.11 21.13
CA GLU A 659 -16.99 -12.24 20.24
C GLU A 659 -17.11 -13.63 19.59
N PHE A 660 -16.05 -14.43 19.59
CA PHE A 660 -16.06 -15.74 18.92
C PHE A 660 -15.48 -16.88 19.74
N SER A 661 -14.96 -16.61 20.94
CA SER A 661 -14.30 -17.60 21.79
C SER A 661 -13.08 -18.25 21.13
N VAL A 662 -12.38 -17.54 20.24
CA VAL A 662 -11.15 -18.05 19.60
C VAL A 662 -9.91 -17.42 20.22
N THR A 663 -8.85 -18.22 20.36
CA THR A 663 -7.54 -17.74 20.86
C THR A 663 -6.60 -17.53 19.69
N VAL A 664 -6.07 -16.32 19.55
CA VAL A 664 -5.13 -15.96 18.48
C VAL A 664 -3.72 -16.39 18.86
N ARG A 665 -3.05 -17.07 17.93
CA ARG A 665 -1.63 -17.41 18.00
C ARG A 665 -0.78 -16.30 17.40
N ARG A 666 -1.16 -15.88 16.19
CA ARG A 666 -0.41 -14.93 15.38
C ARG A 666 -1.32 -14.27 14.36
N ALA A 667 -0.96 -13.06 13.94
CA ALA A 667 -1.61 -12.37 12.85
C ALA A 667 -0.56 -11.83 11.87
N TRP A 668 -0.92 -11.79 10.59
CA TRP A 668 -0.13 -11.19 9.52
C TRP A 668 -0.99 -10.21 8.72
N GLU A 669 -0.41 -9.07 8.36
CA GLU A 669 -1.00 -8.22 7.34
C GLU A 669 -1.12 -8.99 6.03
N LEU A 670 -2.32 -9.00 5.46
CA LEU A 670 -2.64 -9.73 4.24
C LEU A 670 -2.69 -8.76 3.06
N GLY A 671 -1.53 -8.19 2.76
CA GLY A 671 -1.32 -7.18 1.72
C GLY A 671 -1.72 -5.76 2.13
N GLY A 672 -1.70 -4.81 1.18
CA GLY A 672 -1.96 -3.40 1.46
C GLY A 672 -3.42 -3.06 1.77
N PRO A 673 -3.69 -1.90 2.39
CA PRO A 673 -5.05 -1.49 2.71
C PRO A 673 -5.84 -1.11 1.45
N TYR A 674 -7.17 -1.10 1.55
CA TYR A 674 -8.05 -0.81 0.43
C TYR A 674 -9.32 -0.04 0.82
N HIS A 675 -9.89 0.64 -0.17
CA HIS A 675 -11.21 1.27 -0.13
C HIS A 675 -12.23 0.37 -0.84
N THR A 676 -13.38 0.15 -0.20
CA THR A 676 -14.49 -0.61 -0.80
C THR A 676 -15.48 0.31 -1.53
N THR A 677 -15.68 1.54 -1.04
CA THR A 677 -16.58 2.53 -1.66
C THR A 677 -16.00 3.96 -1.59
N PRO A 678 -14.93 4.25 -2.36
CA PRO A 678 -14.19 5.52 -2.30
C PRO A 678 -15.01 6.75 -2.75
N GLY A 679 -16.26 6.55 -3.20
CA GLY A 679 -17.21 7.61 -3.54
C GLY A 679 -18.21 7.98 -2.44
N VAL A 680 -18.25 7.25 -1.32
CA VAL A 680 -19.22 7.46 -0.23
C VAL A 680 -18.55 7.65 1.12
N THR A 681 -17.46 6.93 1.41
CA THR A 681 -16.76 7.02 2.70
C THR A 681 -15.24 7.00 2.53
N PRO A 682 -14.48 7.72 3.40
CA PRO A 682 -13.03 7.58 3.51
C PRO A 682 -12.59 6.26 4.19
N GLU A 683 -13.50 5.29 4.36
CA GLU A 683 -13.18 3.99 4.97
C GLU A 683 -11.93 3.37 4.35
N LEU A 684 -10.97 3.03 5.20
CA LEU A 684 -9.77 2.30 4.84
C LEU A 684 -9.74 0.97 5.60
N ALA A 685 -9.81 -0.14 4.86
CA ALA A 685 -9.81 -1.48 5.42
C ALA A 685 -8.38 -2.06 5.48
N TRP A 686 -8.05 -2.66 6.61
CA TRP A 686 -6.77 -3.28 6.94
C TRP A 686 -6.95 -4.79 7.02
N PRO A 687 -6.51 -5.55 6.01
CA PRO A 687 -6.70 -6.99 5.94
C PRO A 687 -5.65 -7.77 6.74
N PHE A 688 -6.10 -8.77 7.49
CA PHE A 688 -5.26 -9.67 8.27
C PHE A 688 -5.65 -11.13 8.08
N ALA A 689 -4.65 -12.00 7.99
CA ALA A 689 -4.80 -13.42 8.25
C ALA A 689 -4.47 -13.68 9.73
N VAL A 690 -5.33 -14.40 10.45
CA VAL A 690 -5.18 -14.62 11.90
C VAL A 690 -5.15 -16.11 12.19
N GLU A 691 -3.97 -16.62 12.55
CA GLU A 691 -3.83 -18.00 13.01
C GLU A 691 -4.44 -18.13 14.41
N VAL A 692 -5.33 -19.11 14.58
CA VAL A 692 -5.99 -19.39 15.86
C VAL A 692 -5.67 -20.79 16.36
N GLU A 693 -5.80 -20.99 17.67
CA GLU A 693 -5.73 -22.33 18.29
C GLU A 693 -6.92 -23.19 17.86
N ALA A 694 -6.64 -24.40 17.40
CA ALA A 694 -7.63 -25.32 16.85
C ALA A 694 -8.67 -25.75 17.89
N ASP A 695 -8.27 -25.97 19.14
CA ASP A 695 -9.18 -26.32 20.23
C ASP A 695 -10.24 -25.23 20.45
N ALA A 696 -9.79 -23.98 20.56
CA ALA A 696 -10.68 -22.83 20.69
C ALA A 696 -11.56 -22.64 19.44
N ALA A 697 -11.03 -22.96 18.25
CA ALA A 697 -11.79 -22.89 17.00
C ALA A 697 -12.92 -23.92 16.94
N CYS A 698 -12.73 -25.14 17.46
CA CYS A 698 -13.74 -26.20 17.46
C CYS A 698 -15.02 -25.80 18.22
N ASP A 699 -14.88 -25.07 19.33
CA ASP A 699 -15.99 -24.63 20.17
C ASP A 699 -16.42 -23.17 19.88
N SER A 700 -15.87 -22.57 18.82
CA SER A 700 -16.12 -21.17 18.47
C SER A 700 -17.52 -20.93 17.90
N ARG A 701 -17.93 -19.66 17.90
CA ARG A 701 -19.18 -19.22 17.25
C ARG A 701 -19.05 -19.05 15.73
N LEU A 702 -17.85 -19.23 15.17
CA LEU A 702 -17.59 -19.10 13.75
C LEU A 702 -18.09 -20.33 12.97
N ARG A 703 -18.35 -20.13 11.68
CA ARG A 703 -18.67 -21.18 10.72
C ARG A 703 -17.44 -21.51 9.91
N TRP A 704 -16.92 -22.72 10.09
CA TRP A 704 -15.66 -23.15 9.50
C TRP A 704 -15.88 -23.91 8.20
N LEU A 705 -15.01 -23.71 7.23
CA LEU A 705 -15.00 -24.48 5.98
C LEU A 705 -13.57 -24.59 5.44
N PRO A 706 -13.28 -25.60 4.60
CA PRO A 706 -12.01 -25.66 3.88
C PRO A 706 -11.80 -24.42 3.01
N LEU A 707 -10.57 -23.91 2.95
CA LEU A 707 -10.23 -22.76 2.12
C LEU A 707 -10.52 -23.06 0.64
N GLU A 708 -10.21 -24.27 0.17
CA GLU A 708 -10.46 -24.73 -1.18
C GLU A 708 -11.96 -24.72 -1.51
N THR A 709 -12.82 -25.09 -0.55
CA THR A 709 -14.28 -24.99 -0.68
C THR A 709 -14.72 -23.54 -0.81
N LEU A 710 -14.21 -22.64 0.06
CA LEU A 710 -14.48 -21.20 -0.05
C LEU A 710 -14.08 -20.66 -1.42
N ILE A 711 -12.85 -20.95 -1.86
CA ILE A 711 -12.34 -20.51 -3.17
C ILE A 711 -13.23 -21.04 -4.29
N SER A 712 -13.60 -22.32 -4.27
CA SER A 712 -14.46 -22.91 -5.31
C SER A 712 -15.83 -22.23 -5.43
N ARG A 713 -16.31 -21.56 -4.37
CA ARG A 713 -17.62 -20.93 -4.29
C ARG A 713 -17.59 -19.40 -4.12
N LEU A 714 -16.46 -18.73 -4.43
CA LEU A 714 -16.38 -17.26 -4.29
C LEU A 714 -17.41 -16.48 -5.11
N ASP A 715 -17.93 -17.02 -6.21
CA ASP A 715 -19.01 -16.36 -6.97
C ASP A 715 -20.33 -16.30 -6.18
N ASP A 716 -20.51 -17.15 -5.15
CA ASP A 716 -21.65 -17.12 -4.21
C ASP A 716 -21.46 -16.09 -3.08
N VAL A 717 -20.22 -15.62 -2.86
CA VAL A 717 -19.89 -14.70 -1.77
C VAL A 717 -20.32 -13.28 -2.12
N MET A 718 -21.11 -12.68 -1.24
CA MET A 718 -21.66 -11.34 -1.44
C MET A 718 -20.98 -10.27 -0.56
N ASP A 719 -20.01 -10.61 0.28
CA ASP A 719 -19.27 -9.66 1.11
C ASP A 719 -17.93 -9.27 0.46
N ALA A 720 -17.73 -8.00 0.13
CA ALA A 720 -16.51 -7.54 -0.54
C ALA A 720 -15.25 -7.73 0.32
N HIS A 721 -15.35 -7.55 1.64
CA HIS A 721 -14.22 -7.78 2.54
C HIS A 721 -13.78 -9.24 2.49
N LEU A 722 -14.72 -10.18 2.63
CA LEU A 722 -14.46 -11.62 2.52
C LEU A 722 -13.87 -11.99 1.16
N LEU A 723 -14.38 -11.44 0.05
CA LEU A 723 -13.82 -11.67 -1.28
C LEU A 723 -12.33 -11.29 -1.33
N VAL A 724 -11.96 -10.09 -0.88
CA VAL A 724 -10.56 -9.63 -0.90
C VAL A 724 -9.67 -10.53 -0.04
N VAL A 725 -10.03 -10.77 1.23
CA VAL A 725 -9.16 -11.54 2.12
C VAL A 725 -9.09 -13.02 1.75
N ALA A 726 -10.15 -13.60 1.20
CA ALA A 726 -10.14 -14.98 0.75
C ALA A 726 -9.20 -15.16 -0.46
N TRP A 727 -9.28 -14.25 -1.44
CA TRP A 727 -8.37 -14.26 -2.59
C TRP A 727 -6.92 -14.11 -2.16
N ARG A 728 -6.61 -13.11 -1.33
CA ARG A 728 -5.25 -12.88 -0.87
C ARG A 728 -4.71 -14.02 -0.01
N LEU A 729 -5.53 -14.61 0.87
CA LEU A 729 -5.11 -15.74 1.70
C LEU A 729 -4.76 -16.95 0.84
N ALA A 730 -5.64 -17.30 -0.11
CA ALA A 730 -5.38 -18.41 -1.03
C ALA A 730 -4.17 -18.16 -1.92
N HIS A 731 -3.94 -16.90 -2.33
CA HIS A 731 -2.74 -16.52 -3.06
C HIS A 731 -1.49 -16.70 -2.21
N ALA A 732 -1.49 -16.17 -0.98
CA ALA A 732 -0.36 -16.22 -0.07
C ALA A 732 0.01 -17.64 0.39
N LEU A 733 -0.97 -18.55 0.45
CA LEU A 733 -0.77 -19.96 0.79
C LEU A 733 -0.50 -20.86 -0.43
N GLY A 734 -0.45 -20.31 -1.64
CA GLY A 734 -0.17 -21.07 -2.87
C GLY A 734 -1.32 -21.98 -3.33
N VAL A 735 -2.55 -21.71 -2.88
CA VAL A 735 -3.76 -22.50 -3.25
C VAL A 735 -4.25 -22.14 -4.66
N LEU A 736 -3.91 -20.95 -5.18
CA LEU A 736 -4.37 -20.47 -6.49
C LEU A 736 -3.50 -20.92 -7.69
N GLY A 737 -2.48 -21.75 -7.46
CA GLY A 737 -1.52 -22.19 -8.50
C GLY A 737 -0.23 -21.40 -8.46
#